data_AF-A0A9Q0RPG0-F1
#
_entry.id   AF-A0A9Q0RPG0-F1
#
_cell.length_a   1.000
_cell.length_b   1.000
_cell.length_c   1.000
_cell.angle_alpha   90.00
_cell.angle_beta   90.00
_cell.angle_gamma   90.00
#
_symmetry.space_group_name_H-M   'P 1'
#
loop_
_entity.id
_entity.type
_entity.pdbx_description
1 polymer ?
#
loop_
_entity_poly.entity_id
_entity_poly.type
_entity_poly.pdbx_seq_one_letter_code
_entity_poly.pdbx_strand_id
1 'polypeptide(L)'
;MKYLVLNIALLLFGSIVSISVNRKHDFLKDILLDYDIDIDTKLINLFPNMEGIEKVQALHNNDTELNDCYNMEIGDHTYNIFTDSLYTIIHHYFQTHHSMISRMKFASKVPIFLSNLEELGDLIIECVNNPDPAARSKYGLTPMSIYSKDELLNDKINQQSIVLSDSKSYKNPEICSIHELSSDKPTPEKFNWADKGYVTPVRNQAQCGSCYIFASIGAMESQYMIRVEKKPIDLSEQALLNCLDYGCNGGYPPDVMEEMIETGVSLEKDAPYAEKAKSCKNYPIFMKGDYMCEHSDLQNHHIKRLILRNGPAVVAINSHEIKQLKGEFNGIEKVQALHNNDTELNDCYNMEIGDHTYNIFTDSLYTIIHHYFQTHHSMISRMKFASKVPIFLSNLEELGDLIIECVNNPDPAARSKYGLTLMSIYSKDEFLNDKINQQQSMVLSDSKSYKNPEICSIHELSSDKPTPEKFNWADKGYVTPVRNQAQCGSCYIFAAIGAMESQYMIRVEKKPIDLSEQALLNCLDYGCDGGHSSVVMEEMIETGVSLEKDAPYAEKVKSCKNYPIFMKGDYMCQHYDLQNHHIKRLILRNGPAVVSINADKIASLKGEFNSKCKSKETNHAVLLVGWNEKYWIIKNSWTEDWGKKGYLYMPIKDCNCELQISPNTKLENLFPDLDETVQYQFLLENQINECYDKNPVLRMINVGVTLEKYAPYEQRTNQCKNFPIFMKANGYCFFDDFKDELIKRMILRNGPAVVALNDNQFHYLKGPFNGKCKNSYPNHTLLLVGWNEKYWIIKNSWSTNWGVDGYLYLPINGSNCGINFVFGQIIVDSHHK
;
A
#
# COMPACT_ATOMS: atom_id res chain seq x y z
N MET A 1 24.38 61.59 -40.63
CA MET A 1 23.53 60.40 -40.35
C MET A 1 23.68 59.26 -41.36
N LYS A 2 23.77 59.47 -42.69
CA LYS A 2 24.04 58.35 -43.64
C LYS A 2 25.47 57.76 -43.60
N TYR A 3 26.48 58.48 -43.07
CA TYR A 3 27.86 57.97 -42.89
C TYR A 3 28.11 57.24 -41.56
N LEU A 4 27.22 57.38 -40.57
CA LEU A 4 27.33 56.66 -39.29
C LEU A 4 26.69 55.26 -39.38
N VAL A 5 25.66 55.11 -40.23
CA VAL A 5 25.03 53.80 -40.50
C VAL A 5 25.91 52.91 -41.39
N LEU A 6 26.73 53.49 -42.29
CA LEU A 6 27.62 52.72 -43.17
C LEU A 6 28.84 52.13 -42.42
N ASN A 7 29.37 52.82 -41.41
CA ASN A 7 30.49 52.32 -40.61
C ASN A 7 30.06 51.28 -39.55
N ILE A 8 28.81 51.31 -39.09
CA ILE A 8 28.26 50.27 -38.21
C ILE A 8 27.91 49.01 -39.04
N ALA A 9 27.48 49.16 -40.30
CA ALA A 9 27.26 48.03 -41.21
C ALA A 9 28.58 47.36 -41.65
N LEU A 10 29.68 48.10 -41.84
CA LEU A 10 31.00 47.53 -42.18
C LEU A 10 31.68 46.83 -40.99
N LEU A 11 31.37 47.20 -39.74
CA LEU A 11 31.79 46.45 -38.55
C LEU A 11 30.93 45.20 -38.28
N LEU A 12 29.72 45.12 -38.84
CA LEU A 12 28.82 43.97 -38.66
C LEU A 12 28.81 42.98 -39.84
N PHE A 13 29.26 43.37 -41.03
CA PHE A 13 29.32 42.48 -42.21
C PHE A 13 30.73 42.05 -42.64
N GLY A 14 31.80 42.54 -41.97
CA GLY A 14 33.19 42.21 -42.29
C GLY A 14 33.75 40.93 -41.64
N SER A 15 32.96 40.17 -40.88
CA SER A 15 33.45 38.99 -40.14
C SER A 15 32.87 37.65 -40.61
N ILE A 16 32.09 37.64 -41.70
CA ILE A 16 31.65 36.41 -42.35
C ILE A 16 32.56 36.18 -43.56
N VAL A 17 33.34 35.09 -43.51
CA VAL A 17 34.30 34.59 -44.51
C VAL A 17 35.70 35.25 -44.49
N SER A 18 36.54 34.80 -43.55
CA SER A 18 37.95 34.40 -43.75
C SER A 18 38.78 34.59 -42.47
N ILE A 19 38.60 33.71 -41.49
CA ILE A 19 39.70 33.36 -40.59
C ILE A 19 40.03 31.89 -40.87
N SER A 20 40.91 31.76 -41.85
CA SER A 20 41.86 30.66 -41.93
C SER A 20 42.55 30.50 -40.57
N VAL A 21 42.36 29.34 -39.95
CA VAL A 21 43.41 28.51 -39.35
C VAL A 21 44.57 29.29 -38.71
N ASN A 22 44.52 29.54 -37.38
CA ASN A 22 45.69 29.45 -36.47
C ASN A 22 45.48 30.04 -35.05
N ARG A 23 44.34 29.85 -34.39
CA ARG A 23 44.31 29.84 -32.91
C ARG A 23 43.33 28.78 -32.42
N LYS A 24 43.85 27.83 -31.65
CA LYS A 24 43.11 26.88 -30.80
C LYS A 24 42.30 27.68 -29.75
N HIS A 25 41.14 28.22 -30.14
CA HIS A 25 40.11 28.64 -29.19
C HIS A 25 39.11 27.49 -29.13
N ASP A 26 38.99 26.93 -27.94
CA ASP A 26 38.30 25.69 -27.67
C ASP A 26 36.82 26.01 -27.47
N PHE A 27 36.08 26.11 -28.57
CA PHE A 27 34.68 26.57 -28.63
C PHE A 27 33.74 25.84 -27.64
N LEU A 28 34.02 24.56 -27.35
CA LEU A 28 33.31 23.78 -26.33
C LEU A 28 33.58 24.32 -24.91
N LYS A 29 34.82 24.72 -24.64
CA LYS A 29 35.25 25.30 -23.37
C LYS A 29 34.61 26.66 -23.12
N ASP A 30 34.52 27.49 -24.16
CA ASP A 30 33.86 28.81 -24.10
C ASP A 30 32.34 28.66 -23.82
N ILE A 31 31.66 27.66 -24.41
CA ILE A 31 30.25 27.36 -24.14
C ILE A 31 30.03 26.80 -22.74
N LEU A 32 30.86 25.87 -22.27
CA LEU A 32 30.74 25.31 -20.92
C LEU A 32 30.93 26.38 -19.83
N LEU A 33 31.80 27.38 -20.08
CA LEU A 33 31.98 28.55 -19.22
C LEU A 33 30.76 29.49 -19.23
N ASP A 34 30.13 29.73 -20.39
CA ASP A 34 28.91 30.57 -20.52
C ASP A 34 27.69 30.00 -19.77
N TYR A 35 27.67 28.68 -19.51
CA TYR A 35 26.63 28.01 -18.71
C TYR A 35 27.02 27.79 -17.23
N ASP A 36 28.12 28.40 -16.76
CA ASP A 36 28.61 28.25 -15.37
C ASP A 36 28.93 26.78 -14.99
N ILE A 37 29.37 25.99 -15.99
CA ILE A 37 29.75 24.59 -15.82
C ILE A 37 31.27 24.54 -15.60
N ASP A 38 31.66 24.57 -14.33
CA ASP A 38 33.05 24.31 -13.93
C ASP A 38 33.44 22.85 -14.24
N ILE A 39 34.26 22.68 -15.28
CA ILE A 39 34.73 21.39 -15.77
C ILE A 39 35.67 20.73 -14.74
N ASP A 40 36.35 21.51 -13.90
CA ASP A 40 37.33 21.02 -12.93
C ASP A 40 36.67 20.61 -11.59
N THR A 41 35.40 20.96 -11.35
CA THR A 41 34.72 20.70 -10.06
C THR A 41 33.42 19.86 -10.16
N LYS A 42 33.10 19.25 -11.31
CA LYS A 42 31.78 18.61 -11.53
C LYS A 42 31.74 17.11 -11.84
N LEU A 43 32.77 16.32 -11.53
CA LEU A 43 32.55 14.85 -11.45
C LEU A 43 31.82 14.45 -10.15
N ILE A 44 32.07 15.13 -9.04
CA ILE A 44 31.43 14.85 -7.74
C ILE A 44 29.98 15.36 -7.69
N ASN A 45 29.67 16.44 -8.42
CA ASN A 45 28.33 17.04 -8.43
C ASN A 45 27.38 16.43 -9.48
N LEU A 46 27.88 15.84 -10.56
CA LEU A 46 27.06 15.10 -11.55
C LEU A 46 26.79 13.65 -11.10
N PHE A 47 27.64 13.09 -10.24
CA PHE A 47 27.51 11.74 -9.68
C PHE A 47 27.56 11.83 -8.14
N PRO A 48 26.49 12.27 -7.47
CA PRO A 48 26.48 12.52 -6.02
C PRO A 48 26.78 11.28 -5.16
N ASN A 49 26.79 10.08 -5.74
CA ASN A 49 27.06 8.80 -5.09
C ASN A 49 28.48 8.23 -5.36
N MET A 50 29.43 9.03 -5.84
CA MET A 50 30.81 8.58 -6.13
C MET A 50 31.57 8.01 -4.91
N GLU A 51 31.20 8.36 -3.67
CA GLU A 51 31.80 7.82 -2.45
C GLU A 51 31.56 6.29 -2.28
N GLY A 52 30.54 5.74 -2.97
CA GLY A 52 30.29 4.30 -3.03
C GLY A 52 31.16 3.57 -4.06
N ILE A 53 31.63 4.25 -5.11
CA ILE A 53 32.24 3.61 -6.29
C ILE A 53 33.71 3.26 -6.06
N GLU A 54 34.48 4.09 -5.34
CA GLU A 54 35.84 3.73 -4.90
C GLU A 54 35.82 2.48 -3.99
N LYS A 55 34.75 2.29 -3.21
CA LYS A 55 34.51 1.06 -2.44
C LYS A 55 34.17 -0.12 -3.33
N VAL A 56 33.43 0.07 -4.42
CA VAL A 56 33.09 -1.01 -5.36
C VAL A 56 34.33 -1.49 -6.15
N GLN A 57 35.20 -0.58 -6.61
CA GLN A 57 36.48 -0.95 -7.21
C GLN A 57 37.39 -1.71 -6.24
N ALA A 58 37.41 -1.34 -4.96
CA ALA A 58 38.18 -2.04 -3.93
C ALA A 58 37.60 -3.43 -3.57
N LEU A 59 36.30 -3.65 -3.75
CA LEU A 59 35.61 -4.90 -3.41
C LEU A 59 35.67 -5.97 -4.52
N HIS A 60 35.89 -5.59 -5.79
CA HIS A 60 35.68 -6.49 -6.95
C HIS A 60 36.90 -6.63 -7.88
N ASN A 61 38.12 -6.68 -7.34
CA ASN A 61 39.38 -6.79 -8.10
C ASN A 61 39.52 -8.04 -9.03
N ASN A 62 38.53 -8.94 -9.11
CA ASN A 62 38.57 -10.17 -9.92
C ASN A 62 37.43 -10.28 -10.95
N ASP A 63 36.58 -9.27 -11.13
CA ASP A 63 35.46 -9.31 -12.08
C ASP A 63 35.78 -8.49 -13.34
N THR A 64 36.18 -9.19 -14.41
CA THR A 64 36.57 -8.56 -15.68
C THR A 64 35.37 -8.02 -16.47
N GLU A 65 34.14 -8.48 -16.20
CA GLU A 65 32.91 -8.07 -16.90
C GLU A 65 32.34 -6.76 -16.35
N LEU A 66 32.75 -6.36 -15.14
CA LEU A 66 32.43 -5.05 -14.56
C LEU A 66 32.93 -3.89 -15.44
N ASN A 67 34.02 -4.10 -16.19
CA ASN A 67 34.54 -3.16 -17.18
C ASN A 67 33.49 -2.73 -18.21
N ASP A 68 32.56 -3.61 -18.55
CA ASP A 68 31.53 -3.34 -19.56
C ASP A 68 30.44 -2.37 -19.05
N CYS A 69 30.35 -2.15 -17.72
CA CYS A 69 29.40 -1.19 -17.14
C CYS A 69 29.88 0.26 -17.24
N TYR A 70 31.20 0.49 -17.15
CA TYR A 70 31.77 1.83 -17.01
C TYR A 70 32.72 2.23 -18.15
N ASN A 71 32.91 1.34 -19.13
CA ASN A 71 33.55 1.67 -20.39
C ASN A 71 32.49 2.02 -21.44
N MET A 72 32.54 3.26 -21.94
CA MET A 72 31.68 3.79 -22.98
C MET A 72 32.38 3.81 -24.33
N GLU A 73 31.77 3.21 -25.33
CA GLU A 73 32.25 3.31 -26.70
C GLU A 73 31.61 4.51 -27.42
N ILE A 74 32.44 5.36 -28.01
CA ILE A 74 32.04 6.50 -28.83
C ILE A 74 32.78 6.39 -30.17
N GLY A 75 32.05 6.07 -31.23
CA GLY A 75 32.65 5.73 -32.52
C GLY A 75 33.49 4.45 -32.41
N ASP A 76 34.77 4.56 -32.74
CA ASP A 76 35.80 3.51 -32.67
C ASP A 76 36.68 3.58 -31.40
N HIS A 77 36.38 4.49 -30.47
CA HIS A 77 37.13 4.66 -29.23
C HIS A 77 36.32 4.25 -28.00
N THR A 78 37.00 3.68 -27.01
CA THR A 78 36.42 3.32 -25.71
C THR A 78 36.97 4.25 -24.64
N TYR A 79 36.07 4.82 -23.85
CA TYR A 79 36.35 5.73 -22.74
C TYR A 79 35.94 5.06 -21.43
N ASN A 80 36.78 5.15 -20.41
CA ASN A 80 36.44 4.73 -19.07
C ASN A 80 35.95 5.94 -18.27
N ILE A 81 34.72 5.87 -17.76
CA ILE A 81 34.07 7.00 -17.07
C ILE A 81 34.81 7.45 -15.79
N PHE A 82 35.69 6.59 -15.24
CA PHE A 82 36.47 6.88 -14.03
C PHE A 82 37.84 7.48 -14.33
N THR A 83 38.45 7.13 -15.46
CA THR A 83 39.84 7.54 -15.75
C THR A 83 39.93 8.60 -16.85
N ASP A 84 38.96 8.67 -17.75
CA ASP A 84 38.96 9.64 -18.83
C ASP A 84 38.23 10.93 -18.45
N SER A 85 38.77 12.07 -18.88
CA SER A 85 38.16 13.36 -18.56
C SER A 85 36.81 13.52 -19.24
N LEU A 86 35.81 14.01 -18.49
CA LEU A 86 34.48 14.30 -19.00
C LEU A 86 34.52 15.21 -20.23
N TYR A 87 35.43 16.20 -20.22
CA TYR A 87 35.68 17.07 -21.36
C TYR A 87 36.12 16.27 -22.60
N THR A 88 36.99 15.27 -22.46
CA THR A 88 37.42 14.40 -23.58
C THR A 88 36.25 13.60 -24.14
N ILE A 89 35.41 13.03 -23.27
CA ILE A 89 34.24 12.23 -23.63
C ILE A 89 33.23 13.08 -24.41
N ILE A 90 32.87 14.26 -23.87
CA ILE A 90 31.97 15.22 -24.51
C ILE A 90 32.57 15.67 -25.86
N HIS A 91 33.82 16.09 -25.86
CA HIS A 91 34.47 16.62 -27.05
C HIS A 91 34.51 15.56 -28.17
N HIS A 92 34.87 14.31 -27.86
CA HIS A 92 34.86 13.26 -28.87
C HIS A 92 33.44 12.93 -29.33
N TYR A 93 32.47 12.80 -28.42
CA TYR A 93 31.07 12.56 -28.79
C TYR A 93 30.54 13.56 -29.82
N PHE A 94 30.74 14.86 -29.57
CA PHE A 94 30.28 15.92 -30.46
C PHE A 94 31.09 15.99 -31.76
N GLN A 95 32.35 15.53 -31.77
CA GLN A 95 33.15 15.37 -33.00
C GLN A 95 32.66 14.19 -33.85
N THR A 96 32.43 13.03 -33.23
CA THR A 96 31.95 11.82 -33.92
C THR A 96 30.57 12.05 -34.55
N HIS A 97 29.70 12.80 -33.87
CA HIS A 97 28.32 13.05 -34.32
C HIS A 97 28.13 14.44 -34.95
N HIS A 98 29.22 15.13 -35.32
CA HIS A 98 29.20 16.50 -35.83
C HIS A 98 28.28 16.71 -37.04
N SER A 99 28.13 15.69 -37.89
CA SER A 99 27.23 15.72 -39.05
C SER A 99 25.75 15.85 -38.66
N MET A 100 25.29 15.17 -37.60
CA MET A 100 23.94 15.30 -37.04
C MET A 100 23.73 16.65 -36.36
N ILE A 101 24.76 17.15 -35.68
CA ILE A 101 24.69 18.38 -34.89
C ILE A 101 24.76 19.63 -35.78
N SER A 102 25.33 19.54 -36.99
CA SER A 102 25.45 20.67 -37.94
C SER A 102 24.11 21.25 -38.43
N ARG A 103 22.98 20.55 -38.23
CA ARG A 103 21.62 21.04 -38.51
C ARG A 103 20.91 21.65 -37.29
N MET A 104 21.43 21.48 -36.08
CA MET A 104 20.82 21.92 -34.83
C MET A 104 21.67 22.99 -34.15
N LYS A 105 21.05 23.86 -33.37
CA LYS A 105 21.76 24.85 -32.56
C LYS A 105 22.62 24.11 -31.53
N PHE A 106 23.90 23.88 -31.82
CA PHE A 106 24.88 23.18 -30.96
C PHE A 106 24.74 23.57 -29.48
N ALA A 107 24.65 24.87 -29.18
CA ALA A 107 24.47 25.40 -27.84
C ALA A 107 23.20 24.91 -27.11
N SER A 108 22.11 24.64 -27.82
CA SER A 108 20.87 24.12 -27.23
C SER A 108 20.92 22.63 -26.88
N LYS A 109 21.86 21.88 -27.46
CA LYS A 109 21.98 20.42 -27.25
C LYS A 109 22.91 20.06 -26.10
N VAL A 110 23.84 20.94 -25.76
CA VAL A 110 24.78 20.71 -24.66
C VAL A 110 24.07 20.53 -23.31
N PRO A 111 23.08 21.36 -22.90
CA PRO A 111 22.38 21.15 -21.63
C PRO A 111 21.58 19.83 -21.58
N ILE A 112 20.96 19.46 -22.70
CA ILE A 112 20.19 18.21 -22.84
C ILE A 112 21.12 17.00 -22.73
N PHE A 113 22.25 17.05 -23.41
CA PHE A 113 23.28 16.03 -23.35
C PHE A 113 23.80 15.82 -21.93
N LEU A 114 24.05 16.91 -21.20
CA LEU A 114 24.52 16.83 -19.82
C LEU A 114 23.48 16.23 -18.88
N SER A 115 22.20 16.58 -19.04
CA SER A 115 21.11 15.97 -18.26
C SER A 115 20.96 14.47 -18.57
N ASN A 116 21.05 14.05 -19.83
CA ASN A 116 21.04 12.63 -20.18
C ASN A 116 22.29 11.89 -19.67
N LEU A 117 23.41 12.59 -19.49
CA LEU A 117 24.65 12.02 -18.94
C LEU A 117 24.56 11.79 -17.43
N GLU A 118 23.82 12.62 -16.70
CA GLU A 118 23.46 12.37 -15.29
C GLU A 118 22.63 11.08 -15.17
N GLU A 119 21.58 10.95 -16.00
CA GLU A 119 20.73 9.74 -16.06
C GLU A 119 21.55 8.49 -16.42
N LEU A 120 22.50 8.61 -17.35
CA LEU A 120 23.43 7.52 -17.68
C LEU A 120 24.27 7.10 -16.48
N GLY A 121 24.64 8.04 -15.60
CA GLY A 121 25.36 7.76 -14.38
C GLY A 121 24.60 6.87 -13.42
N ASP A 122 23.31 7.12 -13.23
CA ASP A 122 22.46 6.29 -12.38
C ASP A 122 22.32 4.86 -12.94
N LEU A 123 22.19 4.72 -14.27
CA LEU A 123 22.13 3.42 -14.94
C LEU A 123 23.45 2.64 -14.84
N ILE A 124 24.59 3.33 -14.85
CA ILE A 124 25.91 2.71 -14.64
C ILE A 124 26.05 2.23 -13.20
N ILE A 125 25.58 3.02 -12.22
CA ILE A 125 25.56 2.61 -10.81
C ILE A 125 24.71 1.35 -10.63
N GLU A 126 23.56 1.26 -11.31
CA GLU A 126 22.73 0.05 -11.33
C GLU A 126 23.48 -1.16 -11.91
N CYS A 127 24.19 -0.98 -13.03
CA CYS A 127 25.01 -2.02 -13.65
C CYS A 127 26.12 -2.51 -12.71
N VAL A 128 26.84 -1.58 -12.10
CA VAL A 128 27.99 -1.83 -11.20
C VAL A 128 27.57 -2.53 -9.91
N ASN A 129 26.41 -2.15 -9.34
CA ASN A 129 25.88 -2.75 -8.12
C ASN A 129 25.24 -4.13 -8.34
N ASN A 130 25.16 -4.61 -9.58
CA ASN A 130 24.62 -5.93 -9.86
C ASN A 130 25.68 -7.03 -9.59
N PRO A 131 25.44 -7.94 -8.62
CA PRO A 131 26.39 -8.98 -8.26
C PRO A 131 26.49 -10.12 -9.29
N ASP A 132 25.56 -10.21 -10.25
CA ASP A 132 25.60 -11.19 -11.34
C ASP A 132 26.12 -10.57 -12.65
N PRO A 133 27.33 -10.93 -13.10
CA PRO A 133 27.91 -10.43 -14.34
C PRO A 133 27.04 -10.67 -15.58
N ALA A 134 26.37 -11.83 -15.67
CA ALA A 134 25.53 -12.17 -16.82
C ALA A 134 24.25 -11.32 -16.91
N ALA A 135 23.85 -10.69 -15.81
CA ALA A 135 22.61 -9.92 -15.70
C ALA A 135 22.82 -8.40 -15.83
N ARG A 136 24.03 -7.95 -16.15
CA ARG A 136 24.39 -6.53 -16.30
C ARG A 136 23.95 -6.01 -17.67
N SER A 137 23.00 -5.06 -17.67
CA SER A 137 22.65 -4.31 -18.88
C SER A 137 23.77 -3.33 -19.22
N LYS A 138 24.16 -3.27 -20.50
CA LYS A 138 25.21 -2.37 -20.97
C LYS A 138 24.59 -1.06 -21.46
N TYR A 139 24.98 0.05 -20.83
CA TYR A 139 24.50 1.39 -21.15
C TYR A 139 25.64 2.25 -21.69
N GLY A 140 25.30 3.21 -22.56
CA GLY A 140 26.31 4.10 -23.09
C GLY A 140 25.72 5.27 -23.85
N LEU A 141 26.62 6.17 -24.26
CA LEU A 141 26.25 7.29 -25.11
C LEU A 141 25.84 6.78 -26.50
N THR A 142 24.63 7.14 -26.90
CA THR A 142 24.07 6.85 -28.23
C THR A 142 23.83 8.16 -28.96
N PRO A 143 23.61 8.16 -30.29
CA PRO A 143 23.18 9.37 -30.99
C PRO A 143 21.90 10.00 -30.41
N MET A 144 21.11 9.25 -29.64
CA MET A 144 19.90 9.74 -28.97
C MET A 144 20.19 10.54 -27.70
N SER A 145 21.42 10.49 -27.17
CA SER A 145 21.82 11.19 -25.95
C SER A 145 21.76 12.72 -26.04
N ILE A 146 21.54 13.30 -27.24
CA ILE A 146 21.35 14.76 -27.45
C ILE A 146 19.88 15.19 -27.59
N TYR A 147 18.93 14.28 -27.39
CA TYR A 147 17.50 14.60 -27.44
C TYR A 147 16.90 14.55 -26.04
N SER A 148 16.07 15.54 -25.70
CA SER A 148 15.33 15.53 -24.44
C SER A 148 14.16 14.56 -24.52
N LYS A 149 13.60 14.19 -23.36
CA LYS A 149 12.33 13.44 -23.28
C LYS A 149 11.25 14.13 -24.13
N ASP A 150 11.12 15.44 -23.98
CA ASP A 150 10.18 16.23 -24.76
C ASP A 150 10.51 16.31 -26.23
N GLU A 151 11.76 16.23 -26.68
CA GLU A 151 12.09 16.22 -28.12
C GLU A 151 11.84 14.85 -28.75
N LEU A 152 12.04 13.76 -27.99
CA LEU A 152 11.66 12.41 -28.38
C LEU A 152 10.13 12.23 -28.39
N LEU A 153 9.40 12.99 -27.56
CA LEU A 153 7.94 12.98 -27.47
C LEU A 153 7.24 14.02 -28.38
N ASN A 154 7.82 15.22 -28.56
CA ASN A 154 7.27 16.37 -29.31
C ASN A 154 7.62 16.39 -30.81
N ASP A 155 8.07 15.28 -31.39
CA ASP A 155 7.94 15.04 -32.83
C ASP A 155 6.45 14.88 -33.23
N LYS A 156 5.57 15.75 -32.70
CA LYS A 156 4.10 15.76 -32.81
C LYS A 156 3.52 14.37 -32.98
N ILE A 157 3.96 13.45 -32.14
CA ILE A 157 3.50 12.09 -32.22
C ILE A 157 2.09 12.10 -31.64
N ASN A 158 1.11 12.24 -32.53
CA ASN A 158 -0.12 11.46 -32.45
C ASN A 158 0.27 9.98 -32.50
N GLN A 159 1.03 9.48 -31.53
CA GLN A 159 0.79 8.15 -31.01
C GLN A 159 -0.57 8.36 -30.38
N GLN A 160 -1.62 8.23 -31.20
CA GLN A 160 -2.75 7.46 -30.76
C GLN A 160 -2.12 6.32 -29.99
N SER A 161 -2.32 6.33 -28.67
CA SER A 161 -2.05 5.19 -27.82
C SER A 161 -2.39 3.99 -28.68
N ILE A 162 -1.45 3.10 -28.97
CA ILE A 162 -1.76 1.91 -29.75
C ILE A 162 -2.79 1.20 -28.88
N VAL A 163 -4.06 1.45 -29.17
CA VAL A 163 -5.17 0.85 -28.48
C VAL A 163 -5.11 -0.56 -29.00
N LEU A 164 -4.54 -1.46 -28.20
CA LEU A 164 -4.54 -2.89 -28.44
C LEU A 164 -6.00 -3.31 -28.52
N SER A 165 -6.56 -3.25 -29.73
CA SER A 165 -7.85 -3.85 -30.04
C SER A 165 -7.65 -5.35 -30.24
N ASP A 166 -8.74 -6.11 -30.13
CA ASP A 166 -8.78 -7.55 -30.38
C ASP A 166 -7.97 -7.94 -31.64
N SER A 167 -7.38 -9.14 -31.65
CA SER A 167 -6.59 -9.66 -32.77
C SER A 167 -7.34 -9.50 -34.10
N LYS A 168 -6.75 -8.79 -35.07
CA LYS A 168 -7.34 -8.50 -36.39
C LYS A 168 -6.63 -9.30 -37.48
N SER A 169 -7.37 -9.68 -38.50
CA SER A 169 -6.81 -10.22 -39.75
C SER A 169 -7.27 -9.36 -40.91
N TYR A 170 -6.35 -8.91 -41.74
CA TYR A 170 -6.69 -8.24 -42.99
C TYR A 170 -6.40 -9.18 -44.15
N LYS A 171 -7.50 -9.64 -44.79
CA LYS A 171 -7.60 -10.77 -45.72
C LYS A 171 -7.18 -12.12 -45.09
N ASN A 172 -7.93 -13.17 -45.39
CA ASN A 172 -7.65 -14.57 -45.03
C ASN A 172 -7.57 -14.90 -43.51
N PRO A 173 -8.70 -14.83 -42.77
CA PRO A 173 -8.74 -14.99 -41.30
C PRO A 173 -8.36 -16.39 -40.81
N GLU A 174 -8.52 -17.43 -41.63
CA GLU A 174 -8.21 -18.82 -41.25
C GLU A 174 -6.71 -19.03 -40.97
N ILE A 175 -5.84 -18.34 -41.72
CA ILE A 175 -4.38 -18.42 -41.56
C ILE A 175 -3.89 -17.65 -40.32
N CYS A 176 -4.67 -16.68 -39.85
CA CYS A 176 -4.33 -15.82 -38.71
C CYS A 176 -4.82 -16.37 -37.36
N SER A 177 -5.21 -17.65 -37.27
CA SER A 177 -5.72 -18.24 -36.04
C SER A 177 -4.61 -18.56 -35.02
N ILE A 178 -4.78 -18.07 -33.78
CA ILE A 178 -3.85 -18.34 -32.66
C ILE A 178 -3.79 -19.82 -32.28
N HIS A 179 -4.84 -20.60 -32.54
CA HIS A 179 -4.88 -22.05 -32.28
C HIS A 179 -3.80 -22.83 -33.06
N GLU A 180 -3.30 -22.29 -34.16
CA GLU A 180 -2.22 -22.92 -34.90
C GLU A 180 -0.84 -22.64 -34.31
N LEU A 181 -0.73 -21.70 -33.36
CA LEU A 181 0.49 -21.39 -32.61
C LEU A 181 0.60 -22.22 -31.31
N SER A 182 -0.47 -22.88 -30.87
CA SER A 182 -0.57 -23.67 -29.63
C SER A 182 -0.21 -25.16 -29.81
N SER A 183 0.94 -25.45 -30.41
CA SER A 183 1.56 -26.78 -30.46
C SER A 183 2.15 -27.20 -29.09
N ASP A 184 2.49 -28.47 -28.87
CA ASP A 184 3.26 -28.92 -27.68
C ASP A 184 4.77 -29.05 -27.98
N LYS A 185 5.19 -28.81 -29.23
CA LYS A 185 6.58 -29.01 -29.64
C LYS A 185 7.51 -27.90 -29.11
N PRO A 186 8.65 -28.25 -28.49
CA PRO A 186 9.60 -27.25 -27.98
C PRO A 186 10.21 -26.43 -29.12
N THR A 187 10.38 -25.13 -28.91
CA THR A 187 11.13 -24.24 -29.81
C THR A 187 12.64 -24.31 -29.53
N PRO A 188 13.51 -24.02 -30.51
CA PRO A 188 14.95 -23.91 -30.27
C PRO A 188 15.28 -22.90 -29.17
N GLU A 189 16.39 -23.13 -28.47
CA GLU A 189 16.88 -22.25 -27.40
C GLU A 189 17.38 -20.90 -27.97
N LYS A 190 18.06 -20.93 -29.12
CA LYS A 190 18.56 -19.74 -29.83
C LYS A 190 18.14 -19.77 -31.29
N PHE A 191 17.69 -18.64 -31.81
CA PHE A 191 17.30 -18.50 -33.21
C PHE A 191 17.37 -17.03 -33.65
N ASN A 192 17.95 -16.77 -34.82
CA ASN A 192 18.05 -15.44 -35.42
C ASN A 192 17.90 -15.53 -36.94
N TRP A 193 16.97 -14.79 -37.53
CA TRP A 193 16.76 -14.74 -38.98
C TRP A 193 17.91 -14.04 -39.72
N ALA A 194 18.61 -13.10 -39.07
CA ALA A 194 19.76 -12.40 -39.65
C ALA A 194 20.93 -13.38 -39.91
N ASP A 195 21.21 -14.28 -38.98
CA ASP A 195 22.24 -15.34 -39.13
C ASP A 195 21.95 -16.29 -40.29
N LYS A 196 20.69 -16.34 -40.74
CA LYS A 196 20.25 -17.16 -41.88
C LYS A 196 20.29 -16.39 -43.21
N GLY A 197 20.66 -15.11 -43.19
CA GLY A 197 20.74 -14.26 -44.38
C GLY A 197 19.38 -13.78 -44.91
N TYR A 198 18.33 -13.80 -44.08
CA TYR A 198 16.96 -13.42 -44.46
C TYR A 198 16.50 -12.08 -43.86
N VAL A 199 17.43 -11.24 -43.42
CA VAL A 199 17.17 -9.88 -42.90
C VAL A 199 18.14 -8.92 -43.58
N THR A 200 17.62 -7.79 -44.07
CA THR A 200 18.42 -6.74 -44.73
C THR A 200 19.26 -5.97 -43.71
N PRO A 201 20.32 -5.24 -44.14
CA PRO A 201 21.15 -4.45 -43.23
C PRO A 201 20.36 -3.38 -42.45
N VAL A 202 20.84 -3.03 -41.26
CA VAL A 202 20.24 -1.98 -40.42
C VAL A 202 20.25 -0.63 -41.13
N ARG A 203 19.11 0.06 -41.12
CA ARG A 203 18.90 1.37 -41.76
C ARG A 203 18.74 2.49 -40.73
N ASN A 204 18.83 3.75 -41.17
CA ASN A 204 18.72 4.93 -40.33
C ASN A 204 17.54 5.82 -40.74
N GLN A 205 16.51 5.90 -39.89
CA GLN A 205 15.33 6.74 -40.13
C GLN A 205 15.58 8.25 -39.96
N ALA A 206 16.75 8.64 -39.45
CA ALA A 206 17.13 10.00 -39.08
C ALA A 206 16.12 10.65 -38.11
N GLN A 207 15.83 11.95 -38.27
CA GLN A 207 14.92 12.71 -37.40
C GLN A 207 13.43 12.56 -37.76
N CYS A 208 13.09 11.65 -38.67
CA CYS A 208 11.70 11.40 -39.03
C CYS A 208 11.18 10.24 -38.18
N GLY A 209 10.02 10.39 -37.54
CA GLY A 209 9.33 9.32 -36.81
C GLY A 209 8.72 8.25 -37.73
N SER A 210 9.50 7.72 -38.67
CA SER A 210 9.08 6.76 -39.71
C SER A 210 9.32 5.29 -39.32
N CYS A 211 9.64 4.99 -38.06
CA CYS A 211 9.94 3.65 -37.55
C CYS A 211 8.88 2.60 -37.93
N TYR A 212 7.60 3.00 -37.91
CA TYR A 212 6.46 2.16 -38.29
C TYR A 212 6.52 1.68 -39.76
N ILE A 213 7.13 2.46 -40.66
CA ILE A 213 7.36 2.10 -42.07
C ILE A 213 8.60 1.23 -42.20
N PHE A 214 9.72 1.63 -41.58
CA PHE A 214 10.98 0.88 -41.64
C PHE A 214 10.80 -0.56 -41.14
N ALA A 215 10.10 -0.75 -40.02
CA ALA A 215 9.84 -2.08 -39.48
C ALA A 215 8.95 -2.92 -40.42
N SER A 216 7.89 -2.31 -40.97
CA SER A 216 6.97 -2.97 -41.89
C SER A 216 7.64 -3.38 -43.21
N ILE A 217 8.49 -2.50 -43.78
CA ILE A 217 9.27 -2.83 -44.97
C ILE A 217 10.27 -3.94 -44.67
N GLY A 218 11.03 -3.85 -43.58
CA GLY A 218 11.99 -4.89 -43.20
C GLY A 218 11.34 -6.27 -43.05
N ALA A 219 10.13 -6.32 -42.48
CA ALA A 219 9.33 -7.54 -42.44
C ALA A 219 8.99 -8.04 -43.86
N MET A 220 8.49 -7.17 -44.74
CA MET A 220 8.14 -7.53 -46.12
C MET A 220 9.34 -7.99 -46.96
N GLU A 221 10.50 -7.33 -46.85
CA GLU A 221 11.76 -7.74 -47.48
C GLU A 221 12.17 -9.14 -47.00
N SER A 222 12.06 -9.39 -45.69
CA SER A 222 12.32 -10.70 -45.10
C SER A 222 11.37 -11.77 -45.65
N GLN A 223 10.08 -11.46 -45.79
CA GLN A 223 9.10 -12.37 -46.41
C GLN A 223 9.47 -12.71 -47.85
N TYR A 224 9.88 -11.72 -48.65
CA TYR A 224 10.35 -11.94 -50.02
C TYR A 224 11.55 -12.89 -50.04
N MET A 225 12.54 -12.66 -49.17
CA MET A 225 13.74 -13.49 -49.08
C MET A 225 13.45 -14.93 -48.65
N ILE A 226 12.48 -15.12 -47.75
CA ILE A 226 12.09 -16.44 -47.23
C ILE A 226 11.26 -17.23 -48.25
N ARG A 227 10.29 -16.59 -48.92
CA ARG A 227 9.23 -17.29 -49.67
C ARG A 227 9.34 -17.19 -51.18
N VAL A 228 9.95 -16.13 -51.70
CA VAL A 228 9.93 -15.82 -53.14
C VAL A 228 11.30 -16.06 -53.75
N GLU A 229 12.31 -15.30 -53.33
CA GLU A 229 13.65 -15.38 -53.89
C GLU A 229 14.67 -15.17 -52.79
N LYS A 230 15.61 -16.10 -52.62
CA LYS A 230 16.66 -16.05 -51.58
C LYS A 230 17.76 -15.01 -51.87
N LYS A 231 17.36 -13.79 -52.20
CA LYS A 231 18.26 -12.65 -52.47
C LYS A 231 17.74 -11.38 -51.79
N PRO A 232 18.63 -10.55 -51.24
CA PRO A 232 18.27 -9.25 -50.69
C PRO A 232 17.52 -8.38 -51.70
N ILE A 233 16.54 -7.66 -51.19
CA ILE A 233 15.78 -6.65 -51.91
C ILE A 233 15.79 -5.36 -51.09
N ASP A 234 15.73 -4.23 -51.79
CA ASP A 234 15.76 -2.90 -51.20
C ASP A 234 14.48 -2.14 -51.59
N LEU A 235 13.46 -2.25 -50.73
CA LEU A 235 12.16 -1.61 -50.87
C LEU A 235 12.19 -0.20 -50.30
N SER A 236 11.34 0.68 -50.85
CA SER A 236 11.35 2.12 -50.54
C SER A 236 10.43 2.49 -49.36
N GLU A 237 11.02 2.94 -48.25
CA GLU A 237 10.26 3.58 -47.16
C GLU A 237 9.66 4.91 -47.60
N GLN A 238 10.36 5.65 -48.46
CA GLN A 238 9.94 6.99 -48.86
C GLN A 238 8.64 6.99 -49.66
N ALA A 239 8.40 5.97 -50.49
CA ALA A 239 7.18 5.85 -51.28
C ALA A 239 5.95 5.80 -50.35
N LEU A 240 5.97 4.95 -49.33
CA LEU A 240 4.91 4.83 -48.33
C LEU A 240 4.84 6.07 -47.43
N LEU A 241 5.98 6.62 -47.01
CA LEU A 241 6.04 7.83 -46.19
C LEU A 241 5.36 9.04 -46.84
N ASN A 242 5.38 9.11 -48.17
CA ASN A 242 4.75 10.21 -48.91
C ASN A 242 3.23 10.05 -49.06
N CYS A 243 2.72 8.83 -48.95
CA CYS A 243 1.35 8.48 -49.30
C CYS A 243 0.47 8.13 -48.08
N LEU A 244 1.07 7.85 -46.92
CA LEU A 244 0.35 7.69 -45.66
C LEU A 244 0.18 9.02 -44.92
N ASP A 245 -0.98 9.21 -44.30
CA ASP A 245 -1.36 10.48 -43.63
C ASP A 245 -0.51 10.81 -42.39
N TYR A 246 0.20 9.82 -41.85
CA TYR A 246 0.98 9.99 -40.62
C TYR A 246 2.32 10.72 -40.82
N GLY A 247 2.98 10.52 -41.96
CA GLY A 247 4.26 11.15 -42.29
C GLY A 247 5.34 10.87 -41.24
N CYS A 248 6.10 11.91 -40.86
CA CYS A 248 7.17 11.81 -39.86
C CYS A 248 6.70 11.87 -38.40
N ASN A 249 5.39 11.91 -38.15
CA ASN A 249 4.82 12.13 -36.82
C ASN A 249 4.51 10.80 -36.09
N GLY A 250 5.24 9.71 -36.39
CA GLY A 250 4.84 8.36 -35.99
C GLY A 250 3.79 7.77 -36.93
N GLY A 251 3.27 6.59 -36.63
CA GLY A 251 2.22 5.92 -37.41
C GLY A 251 1.95 4.51 -36.92
N TYR A 252 0.91 3.87 -37.45
CA TYR A 252 0.48 2.54 -37.01
C TYR A 252 0.90 1.45 -38.02
N PRO A 253 1.67 0.41 -37.61
CA PRO A 253 2.17 -0.59 -38.55
C PRO A 253 1.10 -1.35 -39.35
N PRO A 254 -0.05 -1.73 -38.77
CA PRO A 254 -1.14 -2.33 -39.54
C PRO A 254 -1.57 -1.51 -40.75
N ASP A 255 -1.72 -0.19 -40.62
CA ASP A 255 -2.12 0.67 -41.75
C ASP A 255 -1.08 0.66 -42.86
N VAL A 256 0.20 0.57 -42.51
CA VAL A 256 1.28 0.41 -43.51
C VAL A 256 1.13 -0.92 -44.23
N MET A 257 0.90 -2.01 -43.49
CA MET A 257 0.78 -3.34 -44.07
C MET A 257 -0.49 -3.47 -44.93
N GLU A 258 -1.61 -2.86 -44.53
CA GLU A 258 -2.83 -2.76 -45.34
C GLU A 258 -2.54 -2.01 -46.65
N GLU A 259 -1.85 -0.87 -46.59
CA GLU A 259 -1.43 -0.12 -47.78
C GLU A 259 -0.51 -0.95 -48.69
N MET A 260 0.45 -1.69 -48.13
CA MET A 260 1.30 -2.62 -48.90
C MET A 260 0.51 -3.73 -49.59
N ILE A 261 -0.61 -4.16 -49.03
CA ILE A 261 -1.51 -5.16 -49.62
C ILE A 261 -2.39 -4.54 -50.70
N GLU A 262 -2.92 -3.34 -50.47
CA GLU A 262 -3.85 -2.67 -51.38
C GLU A 262 -3.15 -2.05 -52.59
N THR A 263 -2.12 -1.24 -52.35
CA THR A 263 -1.47 -0.41 -53.37
C THR A 263 -0.11 -0.97 -53.78
N GLY A 264 0.62 -1.59 -52.86
CA GLY A 264 1.92 -2.22 -53.12
C GLY A 264 3.12 -1.37 -52.76
N VAL A 265 4.31 -1.91 -52.97
CA VAL A 265 5.59 -1.31 -52.59
C VAL A 265 6.50 -1.11 -53.79
N SER A 266 7.30 -0.04 -53.75
CA SER A 266 8.30 0.33 -54.76
C SER A 266 9.71 -0.03 -54.30
N LEU A 267 10.67 0.00 -55.22
CA LEU A 267 12.09 -0.17 -54.88
C LEU A 267 12.69 1.16 -54.40
N GLU A 268 13.69 1.10 -53.51
CA GLU A 268 14.36 2.27 -52.95
C GLU A 268 14.96 3.19 -54.04
N LYS A 269 15.47 2.61 -55.13
CA LYS A 269 15.98 3.38 -56.28
C LYS A 269 14.92 4.27 -56.94
N ASP A 270 13.64 3.91 -56.84
CA ASP A 270 12.53 4.63 -57.48
C ASP A 270 11.99 5.77 -56.60
N ALA A 271 12.20 5.67 -55.28
CA ALA A 271 11.90 6.72 -54.32
C ALA A 271 12.92 6.70 -53.15
N PRO A 272 14.07 7.36 -53.29
CA PRO A 272 15.09 7.35 -52.24
C PRO A 272 14.65 8.07 -50.98
N TYR A 273 15.00 7.52 -49.81
CA TYR A 273 14.73 8.09 -48.51
C TYR A 273 15.34 9.49 -48.35
N ALA A 274 14.54 10.41 -47.84
CA ALA A 274 14.81 11.84 -47.79
C ALA A 274 14.49 12.48 -46.43
N GLU A 275 14.27 11.67 -45.39
CA GLU A 275 14.10 12.11 -43.99
C GLU A 275 12.90 13.06 -43.77
N LYS A 276 11.99 13.17 -44.74
CA LYS A 276 10.78 14.00 -44.66
C LYS A 276 9.72 13.50 -45.62
N ALA A 277 8.46 13.64 -45.23
CA ALA A 277 7.33 13.40 -46.13
C ALA A 277 7.34 14.44 -47.28
N LYS A 278 7.16 13.96 -48.50
CA LYS A 278 6.94 14.75 -49.72
C LYS A 278 5.52 14.49 -50.21
N SER A 279 5.11 15.17 -51.28
CA SER A 279 3.83 14.87 -51.91
C SER A 279 3.80 13.44 -52.46
N CYS A 280 2.71 12.72 -52.17
CA CYS A 280 2.44 11.40 -52.76
C CYS A 280 2.44 11.50 -54.30
N LYS A 281 3.05 10.49 -54.95
CA LYS A 281 3.14 10.35 -56.40
C LYS A 281 2.84 8.91 -56.78
N ASN A 282 2.57 8.68 -58.07
CA ASN A 282 2.47 7.32 -58.60
C ASN A 282 3.87 6.73 -58.72
N TYR A 283 4.26 5.90 -57.75
CA TYR A 283 5.51 5.15 -57.78
C TYR A 283 5.34 3.80 -58.52
N PRO A 284 6.37 3.29 -59.21
CA PRO A 284 6.33 1.96 -59.81
C PRO A 284 6.11 0.89 -58.74
N ILE A 285 5.07 0.07 -58.89
CA ILE A 285 4.80 -1.04 -57.96
C ILE A 285 5.71 -2.21 -58.35
N PHE A 286 6.54 -2.65 -57.41
CA PHE A 286 7.37 -3.84 -57.55
C PHE A 286 6.63 -5.10 -57.11
N MET A 287 6.01 -5.06 -55.92
CA MET A 287 5.25 -6.19 -55.38
C MET A 287 4.12 -5.72 -54.45
N LYS A 288 3.21 -6.62 -54.08
CA LYS A 288 2.14 -6.38 -53.11
C LYS A 288 2.19 -7.42 -51.99
N GLY A 289 1.70 -7.03 -50.81
CA GLY A 289 1.38 -7.96 -49.74
C GLY A 289 0.18 -8.83 -50.10
N ASP A 290 0.07 -10.00 -49.48
CA ASP A 290 -1.06 -10.93 -49.68
C ASP A 290 -2.11 -10.78 -48.57
N TYR A 291 -1.70 -10.98 -47.32
CA TYR A 291 -2.51 -10.80 -46.12
C TYR A 291 -1.63 -10.34 -44.95
N MET A 292 -2.27 -9.86 -43.87
CA MET A 292 -1.58 -9.61 -42.59
C MET A 292 -2.37 -10.14 -41.40
N CYS A 293 -1.64 -10.53 -40.36
CA CYS A 293 -2.18 -10.99 -39.09
C CYS A 293 -1.67 -10.08 -37.98
N GLU A 294 -2.59 -9.50 -37.21
CA GLU A 294 -2.32 -8.73 -36.01
C GLU A 294 -2.73 -9.56 -34.80
N HIS A 295 -1.79 -9.77 -33.89
CA HIS A 295 -2.01 -10.53 -32.67
C HIS A 295 -1.74 -9.66 -31.44
N SER A 296 -2.65 -9.72 -30.49
CA SER A 296 -2.50 -9.16 -29.14
C SER A 296 -2.31 -10.29 -28.12
N ASP A 297 -1.75 -9.98 -26.95
CA ASP A 297 -1.67 -10.90 -25.79
C ASP A 297 -0.97 -12.25 -26.03
N LEU A 298 0.07 -12.26 -26.85
CA LEU A 298 0.86 -13.47 -27.08
C LEU A 298 1.80 -13.77 -25.91
N GLN A 299 1.74 -15.00 -25.40
CA GLN A 299 2.78 -15.54 -24.51
C GLN A 299 4.11 -15.71 -25.24
N ASN A 300 5.24 -15.69 -24.51
CA ASN A 300 6.59 -15.84 -25.06
C ASN A 300 6.75 -17.04 -26.01
N HIS A 301 6.13 -18.17 -25.68
CA HIS A 301 6.20 -19.36 -26.51
C HIS A 301 5.39 -19.22 -27.82
N HIS A 302 4.30 -18.44 -27.84
CA HIS A 302 3.58 -18.09 -29.05
C HIS A 302 4.41 -17.16 -29.96
N ILE A 303 5.09 -16.16 -29.38
CA ILE A 303 5.95 -15.22 -30.12
C ILE A 303 7.11 -15.99 -30.79
N LYS A 304 7.79 -16.86 -30.05
CA LYS A 304 8.86 -17.72 -30.59
C LYS A 304 8.37 -18.53 -31.79
N ARG A 305 7.17 -19.10 -31.70
CA ARG A 305 6.59 -19.88 -32.80
C ARG A 305 6.12 -19.05 -33.97
N LEU A 306 5.56 -17.87 -33.71
CA LEU A 306 5.17 -16.92 -34.74
C LEU A 306 6.39 -16.54 -35.58
N ILE A 307 7.52 -16.21 -34.94
CA ILE A 307 8.75 -15.86 -35.64
C ILE A 307 9.32 -17.04 -36.44
N LEU A 308 9.30 -18.25 -35.87
CA LEU A 308 9.78 -19.46 -36.55
C LEU A 308 8.93 -19.85 -37.76
N ARG A 309 7.61 -19.72 -37.64
CA ARG A 309 6.65 -20.13 -38.67
C ARG A 309 6.50 -19.07 -39.76
N ASN A 310 6.34 -17.82 -39.35
CA ASN A 310 5.90 -16.75 -40.24
C ASN A 310 7.07 -15.91 -40.73
N GLY A 311 8.22 -15.90 -40.05
CA GLY A 311 9.35 -15.00 -40.35
C GLY A 311 9.44 -13.86 -39.34
N PRO A 312 10.33 -12.87 -39.55
CA PRO A 312 10.41 -11.68 -38.70
C PRO A 312 9.06 -10.97 -38.57
N ALA A 313 8.74 -10.53 -37.36
CA ALA A 313 7.50 -9.84 -37.03
C ALA A 313 7.76 -8.37 -36.66
N VAL A 314 6.81 -7.50 -36.96
CA VAL A 314 6.84 -6.11 -36.51
C VAL A 314 6.32 -6.03 -35.09
N VAL A 315 7.06 -5.36 -34.22
CA VAL A 315 6.71 -5.13 -32.82
C VAL A 315 6.80 -3.65 -32.49
N ALA A 316 5.95 -3.19 -31.57
CA ALA A 316 6.03 -1.85 -31.00
C ALA A 316 6.55 -1.93 -29.57
N ILE A 317 7.52 -1.09 -29.23
CA ILE A 317 8.13 -1.00 -27.90
C ILE A 317 8.23 0.46 -27.47
N ASN A 318 8.20 0.71 -26.16
CA ASN A 318 8.47 2.03 -25.63
C ASN A 318 9.98 2.32 -25.76
N SER A 319 10.35 3.24 -26.65
CA SER A 319 11.75 3.58 -26.91
C SER A 319 12.38 4.49 -25.85
N HIS A 320 11.57 5.10 -24.98
CA HIS A 320 12.07 6.02 -23.95
C HIS A 320 13.00 5.31 -22.96
N GLU A 321 12.60 4.13 -22.49
CA GLU A 321 13.30 3.34 -21.47
C GLU A 321 14.60 2.72 -21.98
N ILE A 322 14.80 2.67 -23.31
CA ILE A 322 15.95 2.01 -23.95
C ILE A 322 16.82 2.98 -24.76
N LYS A 323 16.61 4.30 -24.65
CA LYS A 323 17.34 5.32 -25.43
C LYS A 323 18.86 5.30 -25.20
N GLN A 324 19.29 4.82 -24.03
CA GLN A 324 20.70 4.71 -23.62
C GLN A 324 21.22 3.26 -23.67
N LEU A 325 20.40 2.31 -24.14
CA LEU A 325 20.79 0.90 -24.22
C LEU A 325 21.83 0.71 -25.33
N LYS A 326 22.95 0.10 -24.97
CA LYS A 326 24.02 -0.28 -25.89
C LYS A 326 24.47 -1.71 -25.58
N GLY A 327 23.64 -2.69 -25.97
CA GLY A 327 23.91 -4.11 -25.74
C GLY A 327 22.62 -4.92 -25.50
N GLU A 328 22.78 -6.11 -24.91
CA GLU A 328 21.67 -6.96 -24.50
C GLU A 328 20.96 -6.36 -23.26
N PHE A 329 19.63 -6.37 -23.27
CA PHE A 329 18.81 -5.98 -22.13
C PHE A 329 18.40 -7.24 -21.34
N ASN A 330 19.09 -7.49 -20.23
CA ASN A 330 18.87 -8.71 -19.41
C ASN A 330 17.92 -8.46 -18.21
N GLY A 331 17.14 -7.38 -18.25
CA GLY A 331 16.29 -6.92 -17.15
C GLY A 331 15.13 -7.86 -16.77
N ILE A 332 14.64 -8.69 -17.69
CA ILE A 332 13.48 -9.58 -17.44
C ILE A 332 13.90 -10.91 -16.79
N GLU A 333 15.08 -11.45 -17.13
CA GLU A 333 15.63 -12.63 -16.43
C GLU A 333 16.08 -12.27 -15.00
N LYS A 334 16.36 -10.98 -14.75
CA LYS A 334 16.73 -10.38 -13.46
C LYS A 334 15.69 -10.60 -12.35
N VAL A 335 14.40 -10.57 -12.68
CA VAL A 335 13.36 -10.84 -11.66
C VAL A 335 13.10 -12.34 -11.52
N GLN A 336 13.20 -13.14 -12.57
CA GLN A 336 12.98 -14.59 -12.39
C GLN A 336 14.16 -15.32 -11.73
N ALA A 337 15.40 -14.85 -11.92
CA ALA A 337 16.61 -15.51 -11.41
C ALA A 337 17.00 -15.11 -9.98
N LEU A 338 16.79 -13.84 -9.56
CA LEU A 338 17.05 -13.40 -8.17
C LEU A 338 16.01 -13.94 -7.16
N HIS A 339 14.84 -14.40 -7.63
CA HIS A 339 13.63 -14.52 -6.81
C HIS A 339 13.21 -15.95 -6.47
N ASN A 340 13.96 -16.97 -6.90
CA ASN A 340 13.64 -18.37 -6.55
C ASN A 340 14.01 -18.74 -5.09
N ASN A 341 14.68 -17.85 -4.33
CA ASN A 341 15.12 -18.11 -2.95
C ASN A 341 14.54 -17.17 -1.87
N ASP A 342 13.89 -16.06 -2.24
CA ASP A 342 13.17 -15.18 -1.30
C ASP A 342 11.67 -15.24 -1.62
N THR A 343 10.96 -16.13 -0.94
CA THR A 343 9.52 -16.31 -1.12
C THR A 343 8.69 -15.10 -0.72
N GLU A 344 9.22 -14.17 0.10
CA GLU A 344 8.51 -12.96 0.54
C GLU A 344 8.57 -11.84 -0.52
N LEU A 345 9.55 -11.89 -1.42
CA LEU A 345 9.67 -10.96 -2.53
C LEU A 345 8.53 -11.13 -3.56
N ASN A 346 8.02 -12.36 -3.73
CA ASN A 346 6.83 -12.66 -4.54
C ASN A 346 5.65 -11.75 -4.17
N ASP A 347 5.54 -11.38 -2.90
CA ASP A 347 4.43 -10.56 -2.42
C ASP A 347 4.51 -9.08 -2.84
N CYS A 348 5.66 -8.61 -3.34
CA CYS A 348 5.81 -7.25 -3.88
C CYS A 348 5.25 -7.11 -5.29
N TYR A 349 5.30 -8.18 -6.09
CA TYR A 349 5.01 -8.12 -7.53
C TYR A 349 3.95 -9.11 -8.01
N ASN A 350 3.39 -9.88 -7.08
CA ASN A 350 2.13 -10.59 -7.30
C ASN A 350 0.96 -9.68 -6.86
N MET A 351 0.06 -9.38 -7.79
CA MET A 351 -1.14 -8.56 -7.58
C MET A 351 -2.39 -9.43 -7.46
N GLU A 352 -3.15 -9.22 -6.41
CA GLU A 352 -4.46 -9.86 -6.22
C GLU A 352 -5.59 -8.98 -6.77
N ILE A 353 -6.38 -9.54 -7.70
CA ILE A 353 -7.56 -8.91 -8.30
C ILE A 353 -8.72 -9.91 -8.24
N GLY A 354 -9.69 -9.62 -7.37
CA GLY A 354 -10.73 -10.60 -7.02
C GLY A 354 -10.09 -11.87 -6.46
N ASP A 355 -10.48 -13.03 -7.00
CA ASP A 355 -9.95 -14.34 -6.58
C ASP A 355 -8.69 -14.78 -7.36
N HIS A 356 -8.12 -13.92 -8.20
CA HIS A 356 -6.96 -14.24 -9.03
C HIS A 356 -5.71 -13.47 -8.60
N THR A 357 -4.57 -14.14 -8.66
CA THR A 357 -3.25 -13.56 -8.44
C THR A 357 -2.51 -13.48 -9.78
N TYR A 358 -2.00 -12.30 -10.11
CA TYR A 358 -1.20 -12.02 -11.29
C TYR A 358 0.22 -11.69 -10.90
N ASN A 359 1.20 -12.16 -11.64
CA ASN A 359 2.58 -11.77 -11.49
C ASN A 359 2.94 -10.75 -12.57
N ILE A 360 3.34 -9.53 -12.17
CA ILE A 360 3.59 -8.42 -13.13
C ILE A 360 4.70 -8.70 -14.15
N PHE A 361 5.56 -9.69 -13.89
CA PHE A 361 6.65 -10.04 -14.79
C PHE A 361 6.27 -11.13 -15.79
N THR A 362 5.28 -11.97 -15.47
CA THR A 362 4.87 -13.09 -16.34
C THR A 362 3.51 -12.90 -17.00
N ASP A 363 2.61 -12.15 -16.37
CA ASP A 363 1.26 -11.93 -16.88
C ASP A 363 1.18 -10.64 -17.70
N SER A 364 0.42 -10.69 -18.80
CA SER A 364 0.21 -9.52 -19.68
C SER A 364 -0.47 -8.41 -18.89
N LEU A 365 0.07 -7.19 -18.99
CA LEU A 365 -0.53 -6.01 -18.38
C LEU A 365 -1.98 -5.82 -18.86
N TYR A 366 -2.28 -6.11 -20.13
CA TYR A 366 -3.65 -6.07 -20.63
C TYR A 366 -4.57 -7.03 -19.87
N THR A 367 -4.11 -8.25 -19.56
CA THR A 367 -4.91 -9.24 -18.80
C THR A 367 -5.21 -8.72 -17.39
N ILE A 368 -4.22 -8.14 -16.72
CA ILE A 368 -4.34 -7.54 -15.39
C ILE A 368 -5.38 -6.40 -15.42
N ILE A 369 -5.25 -5.48 -16.38
CA ILE A 369 -6.14 -4.33 -16.55
C ILE A 369 -7.56 -4.78 -16.90
N HIS A 370 -7.69 -5.70 -17.84
CA HIS A 370 -8.99 -6.21 -18.29
C HIS A 370 -9.74 -6.90 -17.14
N HIS A 371 -9.07 -7.78 -16.39
CA HIS A 371 -9.70 -8.42 -15.23
C HIS A 371 -10.04 -7.40 -14.13
N TYR A 372 -9.17 -6.42 -13.86
CA TYR A 372 -9.48 -5.34 -12.92
C TYR A 372 -10.79 -4.64 -13.26
N PHE A 373 -10.97 -4.21 -14.52
CA PHE A 373 -12.17 -3.51 -14.94
C PHE A 373 -13.40 -4.42 -14.99
N GLN A 374 -13.24 -5.71 -15.26
CA GLN A 374 -14.34 -6.69 -15.16
C GLN A 374 -14.81 -6.85 -13.71
N THR A 375 -13.87 -7.03 -12.77
CA THR A 375 -14.16 -7.21 -11.33
C THR A 375 -14.87 -5.99 -10.76
N HIS A 376 -14.49 -4.78 -11.17
CA HIS A 376 -15.07 -3.53 -10.67
C HIS A 376 -16.16 -2.94 -11.58
N HIS A 377 -16.62 -3.66 -12.62
CA HIS A 377 -17.58 -3.15 -13.60
C HIS A 377 -18.91 -2.68 -12.98
N SER A 378 -19.36 -3.31 -11.88
CA SER A 378 -20.58 -2.90 -11.18
C SER A 378 -20.46 -1.51 -10.53
N MET A 379 -19.25 -1.12 -10.14
CA MET A 379 -18.94 0.16 -9.50
C MET A 379 -18.54 1.24 -10.52
N ILE A 380 -18.10 0.84 -11.70
CA ILE A 380 -17.64 1.73 -12.77
C ILE A 380 -18.72 1.80 -13.86
N SER A 381 -19.49 2.89 -13.91
CA SER A 381 -20.47 3.05 -14.97
C SER A 381 -19.80 3.14 -16.35
N ARG A 382 -20.44 2.60 -17.39
CA ARG A 382 -19.94 2.64 -18.79
C ARG A 382 -19.61 4.06 -19.27
N MET A 383 -20.34 5.07 -18.81
CA MET A 383 -20.11 6.48 -19.17
C MET A 383 -18.89 7.08 -18.47
N LYS A 384 -18.49 6.56 -17.29
CA LYS A 384 -17.28 6.99 -16.57
C LYS A 384 -16.05 6.16 -16.93
N PHE A 385 -16.21 4.99 -17.54
CA PHE A 385 -15.10 4.11 -17.93
C PHE A 385 -14.02 4.85 -18.74
N ALA A 386 -14.41 5.51 -19.84
CA ALA A 386 -13.47 6.20 -20.73
C ALA A 386 -12.69 7.32 -20.02
N SER A 387 -13.30 8.05 -19.08
CA SER A 387 -12.60 9.09 -18.31
C SER A 387 -11.69 8.53 -17.21
N LYS A 388 -11.88 7.27 -16.81
CA LYS A 388 -11.13 6.62 -15.73
C LYS A 388 -9.89 5.88 -16.24
N VAL A 389 -9.86 5.47 -17.51
CA VAL A 389 -8.69 4.79 -18.11
C VAL A 389 -7.40 5.62 -18.01
N PRO A 390 -7.36 6.92 -18.40
CA PRO A 390 -6.10 7.69 -18.32
C PRO A 390 -5.59 7.85 -16.88
N ILE A 391 -6.51 8.06 -15.93
CA ILE A 391 -6.20 8.16 -14.50
C ILE A 391 -5.64 6.83 -14.00
N PHE A 392 -6.28 5.73 -14.38
CA PHE A 392 -5.85 4.39 -14.03
C PHE A 392 -4.43 4.08 -14.54
N LEU A 393 -4.13 4.45 -15.79
CA LEU A 393 -2.79 4.28 -16.36
C LEU A 393 -1.74 5.12 -15.61
N SER A 394 -2.06 6.36 -15.25
CA SER A 394 -1.16 7.19 -14.43
C SER A 394 -0.91 6.60 -13.04
N ASN A 395 -1.95 6.08 -12.38
CA ASN A 395 -1.81 5.44 -11.07
C ASN A 395 -1.07 4.09 -11.15
N LEU A 396 -1.11 3.43 -12.30
CA LEU A 396 -0.35 2.22 -12.55
C LEU A 396 1.16 2.51 -12.62
N GLU A 397 1.57 3.66 -13.18
CA GLU A 397 2.95 4.12 -13.13
C GLU A 397 3.42 4.36 -11.68
N GLU A 398 2.62 5.08 -10.88
CA GLU A 398 2.92 5.30 -9.45
C GLU A 398 2.96 3.99 -8.65
N LEU A 399 2.08 3.03 -8.98
CA LEU A 399 2.13 1.69 -8.42
C LEU A 399 3.43 0.96 -8.79
N GLY A 400 3.94 1.16 -10.00
CA GLY A 400 5.26 0.68 -10.41
C GLY A 400 6.37 1.17 -9.48
N ASP A 401 6.39 2.47 -9.18
CA ASP A 401 7.37 3.06 -8.25
C ASP A 401 7.27 2.47 -6.83
N LEU A 402 6.04 2.25 -6.34
CA LEU A 402 5.80 1.63 -5.02
C LEU A 402 6.24 0.17 -4.98
N ILE A 403 6.08 -0.57 -6.08
CA ILE A 403 6.57 -1.94 -6.21
C ILE A 403 8.10 -1.96 -6.24
N ILE A 404 8.72 -1.02 -6.95
CA ILE A 404 10.19 -0.85 -6.95
C ILE A 404 10.67 -0.53 -5.53
N GLU A 405 9.97 0.34 -4.77
CA GLU A 405 10.27 0.60 -3.35
C GLU A 405 10.20 -0.70 -2.51
N CYS A 406 9.18 -1.54 -2.75
CA CYS A 406 9.02 -2.83 -2.07
C CYS A 406 10.18 -3.79 -2.40
N VAL A 407 10.50 -3.95 -3.68
CA VAL A 407 11.55 -4.86 -4.16
C VAL A 407 12.94 -4.43 -3.68
N ASN A 408 13.23 -3.13 -3.73
CA ASN A 408 14.55 -2.59 -3.36
C ASN A 408 14.77 -2.52 -1.85
N ASN A 409 13.75 -2.76 -1.02
CA ASN A 409 13.93 -2.77 0.42
C ASN A 409 14.67 -4.06 0.85
N PRO A 410 15.88 -3.95 1.42
CA PRO A 410 16.70 -5.10 1.78
C PRO A 410 16.19 -5.83 3.03
N ASP A 411 15.27 -5.22 3.79
CA ASP A 411 14.61 -5.86 4.94
C ASP A 411 13.22 -6.36 4.52
N PRO A 412 13.02 -7.68 4.34
CA PRO A 412 11.73 -8.25 4.01
C PRO A 412 10.62 -7.84 4.98
N ALA A 413 10.94 -7.69 6.27
CA ALA A 413 9.98 -7.28 7.29
C ALA A 413 9.58 -5.80 7.18
N ALA A 414 10.32 -4.99 6.42
CA ALA A 414 10.01 -3.58 6.18
C ALA A 414 9.30 -3.32 4.84
N ARG A 415 8.99 -4.36 4.06
CA ARG A 415 8.32 -4.25 2.75
C ARG A 415 6.82 -4.00 2.92
N SER A 416 6.29 -2.95 2.29
CA SER A 416 4.86 -2.68 2.20
C SER A 416 4.32 -3.33 0.91
N LYS A 417 3.19 -4.06 1.00
CA LYS A 417 2.60 -4.73 -0.18
C LYS A 417 1.58 -3.82 -0.86
N TYR A 418 1.82 -3.53 -2.13
CA TYR A 418 0.98 -2.66 -2.95
C TYR A 418 0.33 -3.44 -4.10
N GLY A 419 -0.80 -2.94 -4.60
CA GLY A 419 -1.48 -3.53 -5.74
C GLY A 419 -2.64 -2.69 -6.23
N LEU A 420 -3.34 -3.19 -7.24
CA LEU A 420 -4.53 -2.54 -7.77
C LEU A 420 -5.69 -2.62 -6.79
N THR A 421 -6.23 -1.47 -6.39
CA THR A 421 -7.42 -1.36 -5.54
C THR A 421 -8.51 -0.59 -6.29
N LEU A 422 -9.72 -0.50 -5.75
CA LEU A 422 -10.72 0.42 -6.29
C LEU A 422 -10.20 1.88 -6.32
N MET A 423 -9.21 2.24 -5.51
CA MET A 423 -8.62 3.57 -5.53
C MET A 423 -7.79 3.84 -6.79
N SER A 424 -7.35 2.80 -7.51
CA SER A 424 -6.54 2.94 -8.72
C SER A 424 -7.23 3.67 -9.87
N ILE A 425 -8.55 3.90 -9.84
CA ILE A 425 -9.28 4.71 -10.84
C ILE A 425 -9.52 6.16 -10.41
N TYR A 426 -9.00 6.60 -9.28
CA TYR A 426 -9.17 7.97 -8.78
C TYR A 426 -7.88 8.75 -8.96
N SER A 427 -7.95 9.97 -9.49
CA SER A 427 -6.76 10.81 -9.53
C SER A 427 -6.35 11.19 -8.11
N LYS A 428 -5.11 11.64 -7.91
CA LYS A 428 -4.66 12.13 -6.60
C LYS A 428 -5.59 13.22 -6.06
N ASP A 429 -6.05 14.12 -6.92
CA ASP A 429 -7.00 15.17 -6.54
C ASP A 429 -8.39 14.61 -6.23
N GLU A 430 -8.90 13.62 -6.97
CA GLU A 430 -10.18 12.97 -6.64
C GLU A 430 -10.07 12.15 -5.35
N PHE A 431 -8.93 11.52 -5.09
CA PHE A 431 -8.69 10.76 -3.87
C PHE A 431 -8.59 11.69 -2.65
N LEU A 432 -7.78 12.75 -2.75
CA LEU A 432 -7.63 13.73 -1.69
C LEU A 432 -8.93 14.53 -1.50
N ASN A 433 -9.56 15.02 -2.56
CA ASN A 433 -10.70 15.92 -2.47
C ASN A 433 -12.06 15.21 -2.37
N ASP A 434 -12.27 14.04 -2.98
CA ASP A 434 -13.60 13.40 -2.94
C ASP A 434 -13.67 12.28 -1.88
N LYS A 435 -12.55 11.71 -1.45
CA LYS A 435 -12.54 10.60 -0.47
C LYS A 435 -12.02 10.99 0.92
N ILE A 436 -11.04 11.88 1.00
CA ILE A 436 -10.28 12.13 2.24
C ILE A 436 -10.28 13.63 2.60
N ASN A 437 -11.15 14.40 1.95
CA ASN A 437 -11.08 15.86 1.91
C ASN A 437 -10.82 16.49 3.28
N GLN A 438 -9.87 17.44 3.29
CA GLN A 438 -9.16 17.95 4.47
C GLN A 438 -10.07 17.99 5.70
N GLN A 439 -9.76 17.18 6.73
CA GLN A 439 -10.03 17.61 8.09
C GLN A 439 -9.43 19.02 8.19
N GLN A 440 -10.28 20.06 8.24
CA GLN A 440 -9.80 21.42 8.47
C GLN A 440 -8.85 21.35 9.66
N SER A 441 -7.63 21.86 9.49
CA SER A 441 -6.57 21.72 10.48
C SER A 441 -7.12 22.09 11.85
N MET A 442 -7.30 21.08 12.70
CA MET A 442 -7.73 21.33 14.06
C MET A 442 -6.54 21.98 14.75
N VAL A 443 -6.76 23.19 15.26
CA VAL A 443 -5.91 23.75 16.30
C VAL A 443 -5.93 22.74 17.45
N LEU A 444 -4.81 22.01 17.58
CA LEU A 444 -4.49 21.16 18.73
C LEU A 444 -4.79 21.96 19.99
N SER A 445 -5.87 21.60 20.67
CA SER A 445 -6.24 22.15 21.97
C SER A 445 -6.53 20.99 22.90
N ASP A 446 -6.35 21.22 24.19
CA ASP A 446 -6.35 20.24 25.28
C ASP A 446 -7.39 19.13 25.17
N SER A 447 -7.12 17.96 25.77
CA SER A 447 -8.08 16.84 25.85
C SER A 447 -9.48 17.35 26.26
N LYS A 448 -10.49 17.06 25.45
CA LYS A 448 -11.87 17.51 25.66
C LYS A 448 -12.74 16.33 26.10
N SER A 449 -13.72 16.63 26.93
CA SER A 449 -14.80 15.70 27.24
C SER A 449 -16.12 16.39 26.89
N TYR A 450 -17.02 15.63 26.31
CA TYR A 450 -18.38 16.09 26.08
C TYR A 450 -19.32 15.32 26.98
N LYS A 451 -19.82 16.02 28.00
CA LYS A 451 -20.49 15.47 29.19
C LYS A 451 -19.55 14.57 30.02
N ASN A 452 -19.65 14.65 31.34
CA ASN A 452 -18.94 13.77 32.31
C ASN A 452 -17.38 13.79 32.28
N PRO A 453 -16.74 14.92 32.62
CA PRO A 453 -15.28 15.11 32.52
C PRO A 453 -14.45 14.22 33.43
N GLU A 454 -15.00 13.77 34.56
CA GLU A 454 -14.27 12.95 35.54
C GLU A 454 -13.86 11.58 34.94
N ILE A 455 -14.74 10.97 34.15
CA ILE A 455 -14.54 9.64 33.52
C ILE A 455 -13.55 9.70 32.34
N CYS A 456 -13.40 10.88 31.75
CA CYS A 456 -12.48 11.12 30.64
C CYS A 456 -11.09 11.56 31.10
N SER A 457 -10.77 11.44 32.40
CA SER A 457 -9.45 11.79 32.92
C SER A 457 -8.38 10.78 32.50
N ILE A 458 -7.25 11.28 31.98
CA ILE A 458 -6.08 10.45 31.60
C ILE A 458 -5.47 9.71 32.81
N HIS A 459 -5.67 10.23 34.04
CA HIS A 459 -5.23 9.58 35.27
C HIS A 459 -5.89 8.20 35.48
N GLU A 460 -7.07 7.97 34.91
CA GLU A 460 -7.70 6.65 34.96
C GLU A 460 -7.07 5.65 33.98
N LEU A 461 -6.30 6.13 33.00
CA LEU A 461 -5.56 5.31 32.05
C LEU A 461 -4.13 5.02 32.54
N SER A 462 -3.65 5.67 33.60
CA SER A 462 -2.28 5.57 34.13
C SER A 462 -2.11 4.47 35.20
N SER A 463 -2.58 3.26 34.92
CA SER A 463 -2.24 2.05 35.71
C SER A 463 -0.76 1.64 35.50
N ASP A 464 -0.20 0.77 36.35
CA ASP A 464 1.10 0.13 36.12
C ASP A 464 0.96 -1.28 35.52
N LYS A 465 -0.27 -1.77 35.32
CA LYS A 465 -0.53 -3.13 34.82
C LYS A 465 -0.19 -3.27 33.33
N PRO A 466 0.58 -4.29 32.91
CA PRO A 466 0.91 -4.48 31.50
C PRO A 466 -0.36 -4.71 30.66
N THR A 467 -0.39 -4.14 29.45
CA THR A 467 -1.42 -4.45 28.46
C THR A 467 -1.03 -5.70 27.69
N PRO A 468 -1.99 -6.47 27.15
CA PRO A 468 -1.66 -7.63 26.35
C PRO A 468 -0.80 -7.31 25.12
N GLU A 469 0.00 -8.28 24.68
CA GLU A 469 0.87 -8.11 23.50
C GLU A 469 0.07 -7.96 22.21
N LYS A 470 -1.06 -8.67 22.09
CA LYS A 470 -2.01 -8.59 20.98
C LYS A 470 -3.44 -8.52 21.48
N PHE A 471 -4.32 -7.81 20.78
CA PHE A 471 -5.74 -7.72 21.09
C PHE A 471 -6.51 -7.18 19.88
N ASN A 472 -7.69 -7.71 19.56
CA ASN A 472 -8.50 -7.23 18.43
C ASN A 472 -10.00 -7.39 18.70
N TRP A 473 -10.75 -6.30 18.72
CA TRP A 473 -12.22 -6.33 18.91
C TRP A 473 -12.95 -7.01 17.75
N ALA A 474 -12.39 -6.97 16.53
CA ALA A 474 -13.01 -7.61 15.37
C ALA A 474 -13.03 -9.14 15.51
N ASP A 475 -11.93 -9.73 15.99
CA ASP A 475 -11.83 -11.19 16.25
C ASP A 475 -12.79 -11.66 17.34
N LYS A 476 -13.25 -10.74 18.19
CA LYS A 476 -14.22 -11.00 19.26
C LYS A 476 -15.67 -10.82 18.80
N GLY A 477 -15.91 -10.43 17.54
CA GLY A 477 -17.25 -10.24 16.98
C GLY A 477 -17.92 -8.91 17.36
N TYR A 478 -17.15 -7.93 17.85
CA TYR A 478 -17.65 -6.64 18.34
C TYR A 478 -17.33 -5.48 17.39
N VAL A 479 -17.06 -5.77 16.12
CA VAL A 479 -16.84 -4.78 15.05
C VAL A 479 -17.66 -5.21 13.84
N THR A 480 -18.41 -4.28 13.25
CA THR A 480 -19.27 -4.56 12.08
C THR A 480 -18.44 -4.80 10.81
N PRO A 481 -19.01 -5.37 9.74
CA PRO A 481 -18.32 -5.50 8.45
C PRO A 481 -17.78 -4.17 7.89
N VAL A 482 -16.78 -4.25 7.01
CA VAL A 482 -16.20 -3.07 6.35
C VAL A 482 -17.22 -2.47 5.37
N ARG A 483 -17.27 -1.13 5.30
CA ARG A 483 -18.19 -0.38 4.44
C ARG A 483 -17.44 0.40 3.35
N ASN A 484 -18.18 1.10 2.50
CA ASN A 484 -17.64 1.94 1.44
C ASN A 484 -18.24 3.35 1.48
N GLN A 485 -17.43 4.35 1.81
CA GLN A 485 -17.81 5.77 1.78
C GLN A 485 -17.90 6.35 0.35
N ALA A 486 -17.52 5.58 -0.68
CA ALA A 486 -17.57 5.99 -2.08
C ALA A 486 -16.92 7.37 -2.34
N GLN A 487 -17.45 8.21 -3.23
CA GLN A 487 -16.87 9.51 -3.62
C GLN A 487 -17.25 10.66 -2.67
N CYS A 488 -17.46 10.38 -1.39
CA CYS A 488 -17.84 11.36 -0.39
C CYS A 488 -16.84 11.34 0.79
N GLY A 489 -16.31 12.50 1.18
CA GLY A 489 -15.40 12.70 2.30
C GLY A 489 -16.05 12.51 3.67
N SER A 490 -16.75 11.40 3.86
CA SER A 490 -17.58 11.09 5.04
C SER A 490 -16.92 10.12 6.01
N CYS A 491 -15.61 9.86 5.88
CA CYS A 491 -14.83 8.98 6.75
C CYS A 491 -15.02 9.29 8.25
N TYR A 492 -15.16 10.58 8.59
CA TYR A 492 -15.41 11.05 9.95
C TYR A 492 -16.74 10.53 10.54
N ILE A 493 -17.77 10.32 9.69
CA ILE A 493 -19.04 9.71 10.09
C ILE A 493 -18.89 8.19 10.20
N PHE A 494 -18.30 7.53 9.20
CA PHE A 494 -18.10 6.08 9.21
C PHE A 494 -17.30 5.62 10.42
N ALA A 495 -16.23 6.33 10.78
CA ALA A 495 -15.43 6.00 11.96
C ALA A 495 -16.24 6.18 13.26
N ALA A 496 -16.98 7.30 13.39
CA ALA A 496 -17.80 7.57 14.57
C ALA A 496 -18.93 6.55 14.74
N ILE A 497 -19.62 6.19 13.65
CA ILE A 497 -20.63 5.14 13.64
C ILE A 497 -20.02 3.79 13.99
N GLY A 498 -18.92 3.40 13.37
CA GLY A 498 -18.26 2.13 13.68
C GLY A 498 -17.87 2.01 15.16
N ALA A 499 -17.43 3.11 15.78
CA ALA A 499 -17.19 3.15 17.22
C ALA A 499 -18.48 2.95 18.02
N MET A 500 -19.56 3.66 17.67
CA MET A 500 -20.87 3.57 18.32
C MET A 500 -21.52 2.19 18.19
N GLU A 501 -21.47 1.57 17.01
CA GLU A 501 -21.93 0.20 16.77
C GLU A 501 -21.15 -0.79 17.64
N SER A 502 -19.83 -0.60 17.76
CA SER A 502 -18.99 -1.42 18.62
C SER A 502 -19.39 -1.26 20.10
N GLN A 503 -19.70 -0.04 20.56
CA GLN A 503 -20.21 0.16 21.92
C GLN A 503 -21.53 -0.57 22.15
N TYR A 504 -22.44 -0.52 21.18
CA TYR A 504 -23.69 -1.26 21.26
C TYR A 504 -23.45 -2.76 21.36
N MET A 505 -22.56 -3.29 20.53
CA MET A 505 -22.23 -4.72 20.53
C MET A 505 -21.56 -5.17 21.83
N ILE A 506 -20.69 -4.33 22.39
CA ILE A 506 -19.95 -4.63 23.63
C ILE A 506 -20.84 -4.49 24.85
N ARG A 507 -21.71 -3.47 24.91
CA ARG A 507 -22.40 -3.03 26.14
C ARG A 507 -23.91 -3.06 26.10
N VAL A 508 -24.54 -3.56 25.05
CA VAL A 508 -26.00 -3.56 24.95
C VAL A 508 -26.48 -4.92 24.51
N GLU A 509 -26.18 -5.28 23.27
CA GLU A 509 -26.61 -6.53 22.67
C GLU A 509 -25.42 -7.11 21.93
N LYS A 510 -24.99 -8.34 22.25
CA LYS A 510 -23.86 -9.02 21.59
C LYS A 510 -24.20 -9.45 20.15
N LYS A 511 -24.82 -8.56 19.37
CA LYS A 511 -25.26 -8.77 17.99
C LYS A 511 -24.96 -7.54 17.14
N PRO A 512 -24.57 -7.73 15.86
CA PRO A 512 -24.35 -6.64 14.93
C PRO A 512 -25.56 -5.71 14.80
N ILE A 513 -25.26 -4.42 14.68
CA ILE A 513 -26.22 -3.35 14.40
C ILE A 513 -25.73 -2.55 13.19
N ASP A 514 -26.68 -2.05 12.39
CA ASP A 514 -26.41 -1.29 11.18
C ASP A 514 -26.96 0.13 11.33
N LEU A 515 -26.12 1.05 11.82
CA LEU A 515 -26.47 2.46 12.03
C LEU A 515 -26.22 3.28 10.75
N SER A 516 -26.98 4.37 10.59
CA SER A 516 -27.01 5.15 9.34
C SER A 516 -26.01 6.29 9.30
N GLU A 517 -25.01 6.20 8.41
CA GLU A 517 -24.14 7.34 8.09
C GLU A 517 -24.92 8.45 7.39
N GLN A 518 -25.89 8.09 6.54
CA GLN A 518 -26.61 9.06 5.73
C GLN A 518 -27.48 10.01 6.56
N ALA A 519 -28.08 9.52 7.65
CA ALA A 519 -28.89 10.36 8.54
C ALA A 519 -28.06 11.52 9.10
N LEU A 520 -26.84 11.23 9.57
CA LEU A 520 -25.90 12.22 10.09
C LEU A 520 -25.32 13.08 8.96
N LEU A 521 -24.98 12.48 7.82
CA LEU A 521 -24.46 13.21 6.64
C LEU A 521 -25.42 14.28 6.14
N ASN A 522 -26.73 14.03 6.22
CA ASN A 522 -27.76 14.98 5.77
C ASN A 522 -27.97 16.15 6.71
N CYS A 523 -27.62 15.99 7.99
CA CYS A 523 -27.99 16.92 9.05
C CYS A 523 -26.80 17.69 9.65
N LEU A 524 -25.57 17.31 9.30
CA LEU A 524 -24.35 18.03 9.68
C LEU A 524 -23.89 18.99 8.57
N ASP A 525 -23.36 20.15 8.95
CA ASP A 525 -22.97 21.23 8.02
C ASP A 525 -21.72 20.91 7.16
N TYR A 526 -20.99 19.84 7.48
CA TYR A 526 -19.77 19.41 6.79
C TYR A 526 -20.05 18.66 5.46
N GLY A 527 -21.13 17.88 5.41
CA GLY A 527 -21.45 17.09 4.23
C GLY A 527 -20.32 16.17 3.74
N CYS A 528 -20.12 16.14 2.42
CA CYS A 528 -19.08 15.34 1.76
C CYS A 528 -17.72 16.06 1.66
N ASP A 529 -17.63 17.31 2.15
CA ASP A 529 -16.42 18.13 2.05
C ASP A 529 -15.43 17.84 3.20
N GLY A 530 -15.73 16.85 4.06
CA GLY A 530 -14.91 16.50 5.21
C GLY A 530 -15.40 17.13 6.50
N GLY A 531 -15.15 16.48 7.64
CA GLY A 531 -15.61 16.91 8.94
C GLY A 531 -14.90 16.23 10.10
N HIS A 532 -15.34 16.51 11.32
CA HIS A 532 -14.73 15.97 12.54
C HIS A 532 -15.61 14.95 13.22
N SER A 533 -15.03 13.79 13.55
CA SER A 533 -15.74 12.72 14.24
C SER A 533 -16.22 13.12 15.64
N SER A 534 -15.60 14.12 16.27
CA SER A 534 -16.09 14.69 17.53
C SER A 534 -17.47 15.31 17.35
N VAL A 535 -17.69 16.11 16.30
CA VAL A 535 -19.00 16.75 16.03
C VAL A 535 -20.06 15.69 15.76
N VAL A 536 -19.72 14.63 15.04
CA VAL A 536 -20.63 13.50 14.82
C VAL A 536 -21.00 12.83 16.14
N MET A 537 -20.03 12.62 17.04
CA MET A 537 -20.31 12.06 18.35
C MET A 537 -21.14 13.00 19.23
N GLU A 538 -20.95 14.32 19.14
CA GLU A 538 -21.75 15.31 19.89
C GLU A 538 -23.20 15.24 19.42
N GLU A 539 -23.40 15.18 18.11
CA GLU A 539 -24.72 15.02 17.48
C GLU A 539 -25.38 13.69 17.91
N MET A 540 -24.66 12.57 17.88
CA MET A 540 -25.17 11.28 18.36
C MET A 540 -25.53 11.29 19.85
N ILE A 541 -24.91 12.15 20.67
CA ILE A 541 -25.24 12.34 22.09
C ILE A 541 -26.49 13.22 22.24
N GLU A 542 -26.58 14.31 21.49
CA GLU A 542 -27.68 15.29 21.63
C GLU A 542 -28.96 14.82 20.94
N THR A 543 -28.89 14.44 19.67
CA THR A 543 -30.05 14.14 18.83
C THR A 543 -30.24 12.64 18.62
N GLY A 544 -29.15 11.88 18.58
CA GLY A 544 -29.15 10.43 18.44
C GLY A 544 -28.83 9.95 17.02
N VAL A 545 -28.92 8.64 16.82
CA VAL A 545 -28.57 8.00 15.54
C VAL A 545 -29.67 7.03 15.09
N SER A 546 -29.89 6.98 13.78
CA SER A 546 -30.87 6.12 13.11
C SER A 546 -30.26 4.82 12.61
N LEU A 547 -31.10 3.85 12.22
CA LEU A 547 -30.66 2.63 11.53
C LEU A 547 -30.46 2.90 10.03
N GLU A 548 -29.52 2.19 9.42
CA GLU A 548 -29.20 2.32 7.98
C GLU A 548 -30.41 2.08 7.08
N LYS A 549 -31.28 1.13 7.45
CA LYS A 549 -32.54 0.87 6.72
C LYS A 549 -33.48 2.09 6.64
N ASP A 550 -33.39 3.02 7.61
CA ASP A 550 -34.27 4.19 7.69
C ASP A 550 -33.71 5.37 6.87
N ALA A 551 -32.40 5.39 6.65
CA ALA A 551 -31.72 6.33 5.76
C ALA A 551 -30.51 5.66 5.09
N PRO A 552 -30.72 4.95 3.96
CA PRO A 552 -29.62 4.26 3.29
C PRO A 552 -28.58 5.23 2.72
N TYR A 553 -27.31 4.86 2.85
CA TYR A 553 -26.17 5.58 2.31
C TYR A 553 -26.29 5.77 0.80
N ALA A 554 -26.09 7.01 0.37
CA ALA A 554 -26.35 7.47 -0.98
C ALA A 554 -25.23 8.36 -1.54
N GLU A 555 -24.07 8.38 -0.85
CA GLU A 555 -22.82 8.96 -1.35
C GLU A 555 -22.89 10.47 -1.67
N LYS A 556 -23.92 11.16 -1.17
CA LYS A 556 -24.13 12.60 -1.34
C LYS A 556 -25.02 13.14 -0.24
N VAL A 557 -24.86 14.42 0.04
CA VAL A 557 -25.75 15.15 0.96
C VAL A 557 -27.15 15.24 0.35
N LYS A 558 -28.16 14.89 1.14
CA LYS A 558 -29.59 15.12 0.87
C LYS A 558 -30.15 16.07 1.92
N SER A 559 -31.36 16.55 1.71
CA SER A 559 -32.05 17.37 2.71
C SER A 559 -32.18 16.62 4.05
N CYS A 560 -31.81 17.27 5.16
CA CYS A 560 -32.06 16.77 6.51
C CYS A 560 -33.57 16.56 6.70
N LYS A 561 -33.94 15.42 7.32
CA LYS A 561 -35.31 15.04 7.65
C LYS A 561 -35.36 14.57 9.09
N ASN A 562 -36.57 14.46 9.65
CA ASN A 562 -36.77 13.80 10.94
C ASN A 562 -36.64 12.28 10.75
N TYR A 563 -35.43 11.75 10.95
CA TYR A 563 -35.17 10.32 10.94
C TYR A 563 -35.54 9.68 12.30
N PRO A 564 -36.05 8.43 12.32
CA PRO A 564 -36.31 7.71 13.57
C PRO A 564 -35.03 7.54 14.40
N ILE A 565 -35.03 7.97 15.65
CA ILE A 565 -33.88 7.80 16.55
C ILE A 565 -33.91 6.39 17.14
N PHE A 566 -32.86 5.62 16.90
CA PHE A 566 -32.69 4.28 17.46
C PHE A 566 -32.00 4.32 18.83
N MET A 567 -30.89 5.05 18.94
CA MET A 567 -30.14 5.18 20.19
C MET A 567 -29.42 6.54 20.31
N LYS A 568 -28.95 6.86 21.51
CA LYS A 568 -28.14 8.05 21.80
C LYS A 568 -26.85 7.69 22.53
N GLY A 569 -25.81 8.50 22.32
CA GLY A 569 -24.62 8.50 23.15
C GLY A 569 -24.89 9.11 24.54
N ASP A 570 -24.03 8.82 25.51
CA ASP A 570 -24.02 9.45 26.85
C ASP A 570 -23.00 10.57 26.92
N TYR A 571 -21.74 10.20 26.70
CA TYR A 571 -20.58 11.07 26.77
C TYR A 571 -19.53 10.61 25.77
N MET A 572 -18.58 11.50 25.47
CA MET A 572 -17.39 11.13 24.72
C MET A 572 -16.13 11.63 25.42
N CYS A 573 -15.05 10.88 25.23
CA CYS A 573 -13.70 11.29 25.61
C CYS A 573 -12.86 11.52 24.36
N GLN A 574 -12.23 12.69 24.27
CA GLN A 574 -11.33 13.07 23.20
C GLN A 574 -9.94 13.34 23.76
N HIS A 575 -8.96 12.57 23.28
CA HIS A 575 -7.57 12.67 23.70
C HIS A 575 -6.65 12.94 22.51
N TYR A 576 -5.56 13.66 22.78
CA TYR A 576 -4.50 13.98 21.83
C TYR A 576 -3.16 13.49 22.39
N ASP A 577 -2.23 13.11 21.50
CA ASP A 577 -0.84 12.77 21.82
C ASP A 577 -0.69 11.76 22.97
N LEU A 578 -1.50 10.69 22.94
CA LEU A 578 -1.42 9.62 23.92
C LEU A 578 -0.24 8.68 23.63
N GLN A 579 0.45 8.27 24.69
CA GLN A 579 1.44 7.20 24.59
C GLN A 579 0.77 5.86 24.23
N ASN A 580 1.47 5.00 23.47
CA ASN A 580 0.95 3.70 23.00
C ASN A 580 0.29 2.86 24.10
N HIS A 581 0.83 2.85 25.32
CA HIS A 581 0.25 2.08 26.42
C HIS A 581 -1.09 2.66 26.92
N HIS A 582 -1.28 3.99 26.88
CA HIS A 582 -2.56 4.64 27.18
C HIS A 582 -3.60 4.33 26.08
N ILE A 583 -3.18 4.32 24.82
CA ILE A 583 -4.02 3.95 23.67
C ILE A 583 -4.57 2.53 23.84
N LYS A 584 -3.67 1.56 24.13
CA LYS A 584 -4.07 0.16 24.36
C LYS A 584 -5.09 0.04 25.49
N ARG A 585 -4.90 0.76 26.59
CA ARG A 585 -5.83 0.76 27.72
C ARG A 585 -7.16 1.40 27.40
N LEU A 586 -7.15 2.51 26.67
CA LEU A 586 -8.35 3.16 26.22
C LEU A 586 -9.18 2.21 25.34
N ILE A 587 -8.56 1.47 24.42
CA ILE A 587 -9.25 0.46 23.59
C ILE A 587 -9.82 -0.68 24.43
N LEU A 588 -9.09 -1.19 25.41
CA LEU A 588 -9.57 -2.25 26.32
C LEU A 588 -10.72 -1.78 27.20
N ARG A 589 -10.65 -0.52 27.64
CA ARG A 589 -11.62 0.07 28.55
C ARG A 589 -12.90 0.47 27.84
N ASN A 590 -12.73 1.21 26.76
CA ASN A 590 -13.79 1.94 26.11
C ASN A 590 -14.25 1.28 24.81
N GLY A 591 -13.62 0.20 24.32
CA GLY A 591 -13.92 -0.37 23.01
C GLY A 591 -13.13 0.31 21.88
N PRO A 592 -13.42 -0.02 20.61
CA PRO A 592 -12.80 0.61 19.44
C PRO A 592 -12.87 2.15 19.49
N ALA A 593 -11.79 2.80 19.07
CA ALA A 593 -11.63 4.26 19.14
C ALA A 593 -11.47 4.86 17.75
N VAL A 594 -12.07 6.03 17.52
CA VAL A 594 -11.87 6.77 16.27
C VAL A 594 -10.51 7.44 16.31
N VAL A 595 -9.73 7.25 15.24
CA VAL A 595 -8.43 7.88 15.06
C VAL A 595 -8.30 8.59 13.73
N SER A 596 -7.46 9.62 13.69
CA SER A 596 -7.07 10.30 12.45
C SER A 596 -5.68 9.82 12.02
N ILE A 597 -5.51 9.52 10.73
CA ILE A 597 -4.26 9.09 10.10
C ILE A 597 -3.97 9.92 8.84
N ASN A 598 -2.70 9.94 8.42
CA ASN A 598 -2.34 10.40 7.07
C ASN A 598 -2.54 9.24 6.09
N ALA A 599 -3.34 9.47 5.06
CA ALA A 599 -3.71 8.45 4.11
C ALA A 599 -3.08 8.63 2.71
N ASP A 600 -2.12 9.55 2.55
CA ASP A 600 -1.55 9.93 1.25
C ASP A 600 -0.86 8.77 0.53
N LYS A 601 -0.30 7.82 1.29
CA LYS A 601 0.51 6.70 0.76
C LYS A 601 -0.16 5.34 0.82
N ILE A 602 -1.41 5.27 1.28
CA ILE A 602 -2.07 3.97 1.54
C ILE A 602 -3.14 3.63 0.51
N ALA A 603 -3.36 4.47 -0.52
CA ALA A 603 -4.38 4.25 -1.55
C ALA A 603 -4.26 2.89 -2.24
N SER A 604 -3.02 2.51 -2.61
CA SER A 604 -2.69 1.26 -3.31
C SER A 604 -2.28 0.12 -2.36
N LEU A 605 -2.46 0.27 -1.06
CA LEU A 605 -2.05 -0.74 -0.08
C LEU A 605 -2.98 -1.96 -0.15
N LYS A 606 -2.38 -3.16 -0.22
CA LYS A 606 -3.07 -4.46 -0.13
C LYS A 606 -2.69 -5.26 1.12
N GLY A 607 -1.48 -5.06 1.64
CA GLY A 607 -0.98 -5.77 2.81
C GLY A 607 -0.78 -4.88 4.03
N GLU A 608 0.28 -5.18 4.76
CA GLU A 608 0.71 -4.43 5.94
C GLU A 608 1.48 -3.19 5.50
N PHE A 609 1.24 -2.07 6.19
CA PHE A 609 2.00 -0.85 5.94
C PHE A 609 3.27 -0.91 6.78
N ASN A 610 4.43 -0.84 6.14
CA ASN A 610 5.74 -0.96 6.79
C ASN A 610 6.66 0.26 6.54
N SER A 611 6.20 1.20 5.72
CA SER A 611 6.92 2.45 5.47
C SER A 611 6.78 3.41 6.66
N LYS A 612 7.78 4.28 6.87
CA LYS A 612 7.75 5.29 7.95
C LYS A 612 6.67 6.34 7.71
N CYS A 613 5.91 6.69 8.75
CA CYS A 613 5.01 7.85 8.69
C CYS A 613 5.83 9.15 8.63
N LYS A 614 5.76 9.86 7.50
CA LYS A 614 6.56 11.08 7.26
C LYS A 614 5.88 12.37 7.73
N SER A 615 4.57 12.37 7.88
CA SER A 615 3.77 13.56 8.17
C SER A 615 3.03 13.46 9.49
N LYS A 616 2.94 14.59 10.20
CA LYS A 616 2.02 14.81 11.33
C LYS A 616 0.70 15.47 10.89
N GLU A 617 0.44 15.50 9.60
CA GLU A 617 -0.83 16.01 9.06
C GLU A 617 -1.72 14.81 8.80
N THR A 618 -2.83 14.75 9.50
CA THR A 618 -3.85 13.71 9.30
C THR A 618 -4.99 14.23 8.45
N ASN A 619 -5.49 13.38 7.56
CA ASN A 619 -6.57 13.72 6.63
C ASN A 619 -7.69 12.67 6.59
N HIS A 620 -7.48 11.49 7.19
CA HIS A 620 -8.44 10.39 7.13
C HIS A 620 -8.86 9.91 8.52
N ALA A 621 -10.17 9.79 8.76
CA ALA A 621 -10.71 9.23 9.99
C ALA A 621 -11.02 7.74 9.84
N VAL A 622 -10.54 6.93 10.78
CA VAL A 622 -10.61 5.47 10.76
C VAL A 622 -10.89 4.92 12.16
N LEU A 623 -11.24 3.64 12.25
CA LEU A 623 -11.57 3.01 13.53
C LEU A 623 -10.44 2.08 13.99
N LEU A 624 -9.76 2.45 15.07
CA LEU A 624 -8.74 1.63 15.72
C LEU A 624 -9.41 0.54 16.57
N VAL A 625 -9.26 -0.72 16.16
CA VAL A 625 -9.98 -1.87 16.76
C VAL A 625 -9.08 -2.77 17.60
N GLY A 626 -7.75 -2.63 17.48
CA GLY A 626 -6.83 -3.53 18.14
C GLY A 626 -5.36 -3.26 17.83
N TRP A 627 -4.51 -4.20 18.24
CA TRP A 627 -3.07 -4.21 17.97
C TRP A 627 -2.51 -5.63 18.02
N ASN A 628 -1.31 -5.81 17.48
CA ASN A 628 -0.42 -6.92 17.77
C ASN A 628 0.96 -6.39 18.20
N GLU A 629 1.98 -7.24 18.22
CA GLU A 629 3.35 -6.86 18.62
C GLU A 629 3.94 -5.74 17.75
N LYS A 630 3.54 -5.67 16.47
CA LYS A 630 4.14 -4.77 15.47
C LYS A 630 3.19 -3.66 15.02
N TYR A 631 1.88 -3.94 14.93
CA TYR A 631 0.91 -3.08 14.25
C TYR A 631 -0.30 -2.70 15.12
N TRP A 632 -0.78 -1.49 14.91
CA TRP A 632 -2.17 -1.10 15.13
C TRP A 632 -3.06 -1.74 14.06
N ILE A 633 -4.22 -2.29 14.45
CA ILE A 633 -5.21 -2.88 13.56
C ILE A 633 -6.36 -1.89 13.42
N ILE A 634 -6.56 -1.39 12.22
CA ILE A 634 -7.43 -0.25 11.94
C ILE A 634 -8.44 -0.63 10.86
N LYS A 635 -9.74 -0.51 11.14
CA LYS A 635 -10.83 -0.69 10.17
C LYS A 635 -10.96 0.57 9.31
N ASN A 636 -10.93 0.39 7.98
CA ASN A 636 -11.14 1.46 7.01
C ASN A 636 -12.60 1.45 6.47
N SER A 637 -12.93 2.42 5.63
CA SER A 637 -14.24 2.64 4.99
C SER A 637 -14.15 2.61 3.45
N TRP A 638 -13.21 1.84 2.90
CA TRP A 638 -12.91 1.78 1.45
C TRP A 638 -13.09 0.40 0.84
N THR A 639 -14.13 -0.35 1.24
CA THR A 639 -14.39 -1.74 0.81
C THR A 639 -13.44 -2.78 1.41
N GLU A 640 -13.81 -4.05 1.32
CA GLU A 640 -12.96 -5.18 1.74
C GLU A 640 -11.80 -5.44 0.76
N ASP A 641 -11.89 -4.97 -0.48
CA ASP A 641 -10.85 -5.15 -1.50
C ASP A 641 -9.61 -4.29 -1.24
N TRP A 642 -9.71 -3.29 -0.38
CA TRP A 642 -8.61 -2.42 0.01
C TRP A 642 -7.91 -2.95 1.26
N GLY A 643 -6.57 -2.87 1.32
CA GLY A 643 -5.80 -3.36 2.45
C GLY A 643 -6.06 -4.85 2.73
N LYS A 644 -5.86 -5.28 3.99
CA LYS A 644 -6.09 -6.66 4.39
C LYS A 644 -7.56 -6.86 4.77
N LYS A 645 -8.40 -7.17 3.77
CA LYS A 645 -9.87 -7.30 3.91
C LYS A 645 -10.53 -6.04 4.48
N GLY A 646 -10.10 -4.86 4.03
CA GLY A 646 -10.57 -3.56 4.51
C GLY A 646 -9.89 -3.04 5.79
N TYR A 647 -8.87 -3.74 6.30
CA TYR A 647 -8.11 -3.33 7.47
C TYR A 647 -6.69 -2.87 7.12
N LEU A 648 -6.26 -1.82 7.78
CA LEU A 648 -4.90 -1.31 7.80
C LEU A 648 -4.14 -1.90 9.00
N TYR A 649 -2.93 -2.40 8.74
CA TYR A 649 -1.97 -2.80 9.76
C TYR A 649 -0.84 -1.76 9.75
N MET A 650 -0.84 -0.86 10.74
CA MET A 650 0.04 0.31 10.78
C MET A 650 1.08 0.20 11.90
N PRO A 651 2.38 0.46 11.67
CA PRO A 651 3.43 0.17 12.66
C PRO A 651 3.26 0.99 13.95
N ILE A 652 3.35 0.34 15.11
CA ILE A 652 3.17 1.00 16.42
C ILE A 652 4.34 1.95 16.76
N LYS A 653 5.56 1.62 16.32
CA LYS A 653 6.78 2.36 16.68
C LYS A 653 7.03 3.58 15.78
N ASP A 654 6.65 3.48 14.51
CA ASP A 654 7.01 4.47 13.48
C ASP A 654 5.84 5.38 13.08
N CYS A 655 4.63 5.09 13.59
CA CYS A 655 3.41 5.82 13.29
C CYS A 655 2.57 6.02 14.57
N ASN A 656 2.22 7.27 14.87
CA ASN A 656 1.30 7.61 15.96
C ASN A 656 -0.08 7.96 15.39
N CYS A 657 -1.12 7.59 16.13
CA CYS A 657 -2.49 8.04 15.87
C CYS A 657 -2.70 9.39 16.58
N GLU A 658 -3.07 10.44 15.87
CA GLU A 658 -2.99 11.82 16.41
C GLU A 658 -4.18 12.21 17.28
N LEU A 659 -5.33 11.61 17.04
CA LEU A 659 -6.58 11.92 17.72
C LEU A 659 -7.25 10.62 18.13
N GLN A 660 -7.75 10.53 19.37
CA GLN A 660 -8.50 9.36 19.84
C GLN A 660 -9.82 9.79 20.43
N ILE A 661 -10.91 9.31 19.86
CA ILE A 661 -12.26 9.61 20.35
C ILE A 661 -13.00 8.31 20.63
N SER A 662 -13.48 8.16 21.86
CA SER A 662 -14.30 7.01 22.26
C SER A 662 -15.69 7.47 22.70
N PRO A 663 -16.76 7.04 22.02
CA PRO A 663 -18.12 7.26 22.47
C PRO A 663 -18.48 6.28 23.58
N ASN A 664 -19.40 6.69 24.46
CA ASN A 664 -20.07 5.83 25.43
C ASN A 664 -21.59 6.04 25.35
N THR A 665 -22.38 5.07 25.82
CA THR A 665 -23.85 5.06 25.64
C THR A 665 -24.57 4.99 26.99
N LYS A 666 -25.67 5.74 27.14
CA LYS A 666 -26.47 5.80 28.38
C LYS A 666 -27.61 4.84 28.21
N LEU A 667 -27.77 3.90 29.13
CA LEU A 667 -28.97 3.07 29.19
C LEU A 667 -29.68 3.28 30.53
N GLU A 668 -30.82 3.96 30.46
CA GLU A 668 -31.82 3.92 31.51
C GLU A 668 -32.51 2.55 31.47
N ASN A 669 -32.21 1.71 32.47
CA ASN A 669 -33.01 0.58 32.91
C ASN A 669 -33.43 -0.50 31.88
N LEU A 670 -32.46 -1.19 31.27
CA LEU A 670 -32.67 -2.51 30.67
C LEU A 670 -31.58 -3.51 31.11
N PHE A 671 -31.73 -4.02 32.34
CA PHE A 671 -31.21 -5.29 32.91
C PHE A 671 -29.68 -5.53 33.03
N PRO A 672 -29.24 -6.36 34.01
CA PRO A 672 -28.03 -6.14 34.79
C PRO A 672 -26.80 -6.96 34.35
N ASP A 673 -26.80 -7.65 33.20
CA ASP A 673 -25.81 -8.69 32.91
C ASP A 673 -24.82 -8.38 31.79
N LEU A 674 -24.06 -7.30 31.98
CA LEU A 674 -22.79 -7.12 31.30
C LEU A 674 -21.63 -7.51 32.18
N ASP A 675 -21.06 -8.62 31.74
CA ASP A 675 -19.88 -9.33 32.16
C ASP A 675 -18.64 -8.41 32.21
N GLU A 676 -18.18 -8.09 33.42
CA GLU A 676 -16.83 -7.59 33.69
C GLU A 676 -15.73 -8.62 33.36
N THR A 677 -16.09 -9.84 32.92
CA THR A 677 -15.16 -10.93 32.57
C THR A 677 -14.36 -10.67 31.29
N VAL A 678 -14.87 -9.88 30.33
CA VAL A 678 -14.15 -9.62 29.08
C VAL A 678 -12.87 -8.80 29.29
N GLN A 679 -12.79 -8.01 30.38
CA GLN A 679 -11.58 -7.26 30.73
C GLN A 679 -10.53 -8.08 31.49
N TYR A 680 -10.91 -9.16 32.16
CA TYR A 680 -10.00 -9.93 33.01
C TYR A 680 -9.46 -11.22 32.38
N GLN A 681 -10.16 -11.78 31.38
CA GLN A 681 -9.80 -13.07 30.79
C GLN A 681 -8.52 -13.02 29.92
N PHE A 682 -8.08 -11.84 29.50
CA PHE A 682 -6.92 -11.69 28.61
C PHE A 682 -5.56 -11.68 29.35
N LEU A 683 -5.53 -11.49 30.67
CA LEU A 683 -4.29 -11.50 31.45
C LEU A 683 -3.78 -12.91 31.79
N LEU A 684 -4.53 -13.97 31.45
CA LEU A 684 -4.29 -15.32 31.95
C LEU A 684 -3.82 -16.36 30.91
N GLU A 685 -3.77 -16.02 29.62
CA GLU A 685 -3.41 -17.00 28.58
C GLU A 685 -1.89 -17.11 28.33
N ASN A 686 -1.07 -16.18 28.85
CA ASN A 686 0.39 -16.20 28.66
C ASN A 686 1.12 -16.42 29.99
N GLN A 687 1.12 -17.66 30.49
CA GLN A 687 2.22 -18.33 31.22
C GLN A 687 1.68 -19.56 31.97
N ILE A 688 1.75 -20.73 31.36
CA ILE A 688 1.57 -22.00 32.07
C ILE A 688 2.87 -22.80 31.93
N ASN A 689 3.67 -22.75 32.99
CA ASN A 689 4.62 -23.81 33.30
C ASN A 689 4.17 -24.51 34.58
N GLU A 690 4.41 -25.81 34.60
CA GLU A 690 3.86 -26.82 35.48
C GLU A 690 3.98 -26.51 36.99
N CYS A 691 2.90 -26.84 37.72
CA CYS A 691 2.89 -27.24 39.13
C CYS A 691 3.34 -26.26 40.24
N TYR A 692 3.46 -24.94 40.01
CA TYR A 692 3.83 -24.00 41.09
C TYR A 692 2.95 -22.77 41.28
N ASP A 693 1.74 -22.76 40.71
CA ASP A 693 0.86 -21.60 40.90
C ASP A 693 0.06 -21.66 42.20
N LYS A 694 0.26 -20.66 43.08
CA LYS A 694 -0.30 -20.59 44.45
C LYS A 694 -1.72 -20.03 44.52
N ASN A 695 -2.35 -19.73 43.38
CA ASN A 695 -3.70 -19.16 43.36
C ASN A 695 -4.77 -20.28 43.33
N PRO A 696 -5.50 -20.50 44.45
CA PRO A 696 -6.49 -21.58 44.53
C PRO A 696 -7.65 -21.38 43.54
N VAL A 697 -8.02 -20.13 43.23
CA VAL A 697 -9.14 -19.83 42.33
C VAL A 697 -8.81 -20.15 40.89
N LEU A 698 -7.59 -19.83 40.44
CA LEU A 698 -7.09 -20.24 39.12
C LEU A 698 -7.05 -21.75 38.97
N ARG A 699 -6.72 -22.47 40.06
CA ARG A 699 -6.76 -23.93 40.06
C ARG A 699 -8.19 -24.46 39.92
N MET A 700 -9.19 -23.81 40.52
CA MET A 700 -10.60 -24.16 40.37
C MET A 700 -11.11 -23.94 38.93
N ILE A 701 -10.55 -22.97 38.20
CA ILE A 701 -10.88 -22.72 36.79
C ILE A 701 -10.19 -23.75 35.89
N ASN A 702 -8.88 -23.90 36.04
CA ASN A 702 -8.06 -24.68 35.11
C ASN A 702 -8.20 -26.19 35.35
N VAL A 703 -8.11 -26.61 36.62
CA VAL A 703 -8.12 -28.02 37.02
C VAL A 703 -9.52 -28.46 37.45
N GLY A 704 -10.26 -27.60 38.13
CA GLY A 704 -11.57 -27.92 38.69
C GLY A 704 -11.51 -28.40 40.14
N VAL A 705 -12.68 -28.60 40.72
CA VAL A 705 -12.89 -29.08 42.08
C VAL A 705 -13.49 -30.47 42.08
N THR A 706 -13.12 -31.28 43.07
CA THR A 706 -13.67 -32.62 43.33
C THR A 706 -14.74 -32.56 44.42
N LEU A 707 -15.60 -33.58 44.50
CA LEU A 707 -16.46 -33.79 45.66
C LEU A 707 -15.64 -34.22 46.88
N GLU A 708 -16.05 -33.76 48.07
CA GLU A 708 -15.41 -34.09 49.36
C GLU A 708 -15.38 -35.60 49.64
N LYS A 709 -16.37 -36.37 49.16
CA LYS A 709 -16.36 -37.84 49.27
C LYS A 709 -15.13 -38.51 48.63
N TYR A 710 -14.48 -37.85 47.66
CA TYR A 710 -13.26 -38.34 47.01
C TYR A 710 -11.99 -37.80 47.68
N ALA A 711 -12.07 -36.69 48.41
CA ALA A 711 -10.97 -36.05 49.11
C ALA A 711 -11.44 -35.42 50.44
N PRO A 712 -11.66 -36.22 51.50
CA PRO A 712 -12.12 -35.70 52.79
C PRO A 712 -11.13 -34.73 53.44
N TYR A 713 -11.63 -33.74 54.18
CA TYR A 713 -10.77 -32.78 54.88
C TYR A 713 -10.02 -33.44 56.06
N GLU A 714 -8.68 -33.46 56.00
CA GLU A 714 -7.82 -34.12 57.00
C GLU A 714 -7.07 -33.16 57.94
N GLN A 715 -7.34 -31.84 57.88
CA GLN A 715 -6.64 -30.82 58.70
C GLN A 715 -5.12 -30.75 58.52
N ARG A 716 -4.57 -31.40 57.49
CA ARG A 716 -3.14 -31.40 57.14
C ARG A 716 -2.95 -31.37 55.63
N THR A 717 -1.83 -30.82 55.18
CA THR A 717 -1.44 -30.87 53.78
C THR A 717 -0.86 -32.25 53.46
N ASN A 718 -1.53 -32.99 52.57
CA ASN A 718 -1.04 -34.25 52.04
C ASN A 718 -0.38 -34.04 50.66
N GLN A 719 0.32 -35.07 50.17
CA GLN A 719 0.81 -35.07 48.79
C GLN A 719 -0.36 -34.96 47.80
N CYS A 720 -0.15 -34.20 46.73
CA CYS A 720 -1.17 -33.97 45.70
C CYS A 720 -1.51 -35.30 45.01
N LYS A 721 -2.80 -35.64 44.97
CA LYS A 721 -3.34 -36.80 44.27
C LYS A 721 -4.31 -36.33 43.19
N ASN A 722 -4.47 -37.13 42.14
CA ASN A 722 -5.46 -36.87 41.12
C ASN A 722 -6.83 -37.35 41.61
N PHE A 723 -7.80 -36.43 41.65
CA PHE A 723 -9.18 -36.72 42.04
C PHE A 723 -10.12 -36.49 40.85
N PRO A 724 -11.27 -37.18 40.79
CA PRO A 724 -12.29 -36.91 39.78
C PRO A 724 -12.74 -35.45 39.84
N ILE A 725 -12.67 -34.76 38.71
CA ILE A 725 -13.18 -33.39 38.61
C ILE A 725 -14.71 -33.46 38.61
N PHE A 726 -15.34 -32.77 39.55
CA PHE A 726 -16.79 -32.65 39.66
C PHE A 726 -17.31 -31.39 38.96
N MET A 727 -16.61 -30.27 39.11
CA MET A 727 -17.05 -28.97 38.59
C MET A 727 -15.84 -28.06 38.35
N LYS A 728 -15.94 -27.15 37.38
CA LYS A 728 -14.97 -26.08 37.18
C LYS A 728 -15.62 -24.74 37.46
N ALA A 729 -14.85 -23.79 37.98
CA ALA A 729 -15.27 -22.41 38.01
C ALA A 729 -15.14 -21.82 36.60
N ASN A 730 -16.09 -20.99 36.20
CA ASN A 730 -16.06 -20.31 34.91
C ASN A 730 -15.28 -19.00 34.99
N GLY A 731 -15.19 -18.43 36.19
CA GLY A 731 -14.47 -17.20 36.42
C GLY A 731 -14.49 -16.83 37.89
N TYR A 732 -13.78 -15.75 38.18
CA TYR A 732 -13.86 -15.09 39.48
C TYR A 732 -13.71 -13.59 39.30
N CYS A 733 -14.26 -12.86 40.25
CA CYS A 733 -14.03 -11.43 40.35
C CYS A 733 -13.42 -11.15 41.72
N PHE A 734 -12.38 -10.30 41.74
CA PHE A 734 -11.75 -9.84 42.98
C PHE A 734 -11.87 -8.33 43.05
N PHE A 735 -12.16 -7.81 44.23
CA PHE A 735 -12.46 -6.41 44.40
C PHE A 735 -11.90 -5.87 45.71
N ASP A 736 -11.39 -4.64 45.62
CA ASP A 736 -10.82 -3.89 46.73
C ASP A 736 -11.56 -2.56 46.88
N ASP A 737 -11.75 -2.12 48.13
CA ASP A 737 -12.28 -0.81 48.54
C ASP A 737 -13.73 -0.48 48.12
N PHE A 738 -14.70 -1.23 48.67
CA PHE A 738 -16.12 -1.00 48.40
C PHE A 738 -16.86 -0.14 49.41
N LYS A 739 -17.93 0.54 48.93
CA LYS A 739 -19.01 1.06 49.78
C LYS A 739 -20.04 -0.04 50.05
N ASP A 740 -20.66 -0.02 51.22
CA ASP A 740 -21.63 -1.04 51.68
C ASP A 740 -22.72 -1.36 50.65
N GLU A 741 -23.23 -0.36 49.92
CA GLU A 741 -24.26 -0.56 48.89
C GLU A 741 -23.80 -1.40 47.69
N LEU A 742 -22.52 -1.34 47.33
CA LEU A 742 -21.99 -2.12 46.22
C LEU A 742 -21.87 -3.60 46.60
N ILE A 743 -21.40 -3.88 47.82
CA ILE A 743 -21.34 -5.24 48.37
C ILE A 743 -22.73 -5.88 48.40
N LYS A 744 -23.76 -5.12 48.83
CA LYS A 744 -25.16 -5.59 48.82
C LYS A 744 -25.62 -6.00 47.42
N ARG A 745 -25.41 -5.12 46.43
CA ARG A 745 -25.81 -5.37 45.03
C ARG A 745 -25.13 -6.60 44.45
N MET A 746 -23.85 -6.79 44.74
CA MET A 746 -23.10 -7.95 44.26
C MET A 746 -23.62 -9.27 44.82
N ILE A 747 -23.87 -9.32 46.14
CA ILE A 747 -24.40 -10.54 46.76
C ILE A 747 -25.79 -10.88 46.21
N LEU A 748 -26.64 -9.87 45.97
CA LEU A 748 -27.95 -10.09 45.32
C LEU A 748 -27.83 -10.67 43.92
N ARG A 749 -26.86 -10.18 43.14
CA ARG A 749 -26.70 -10.57 41.75
C ARG A 749 -26.08 -11.96 41.60
N ASN A 750 -25.03 -12.22 42.38
CA ASN A 750 -24.11 -13.33 42.13
C ASN A 750 -24.09 -14.38 43.26
N GLY A 751 -24.79 -14.12 44.37
CA GLY A 751 -24.84 -15.02 45.54
C GLY A 751 -23.75 -14.73 46.60
N PRO A 752 -23.38 -15.73 47.43
CA PRO A 752 -22.37 -15.54 48.47
C PRO A 752 -20.98 -15.16 47.92
N ALA A 753 -20.23 -14.37 48.68
CA ALA A 753 -18.89 -13.90 48.32
C ALA A 753 -17.86 -14.26 49.40
N VAL A 754 -16.64 -14.61 48.97
CA VAL A 754 -15.48 -14.76 49.84
C VAL A 754 -15.02 -13.40 50.31
N VAL A 755 -14.73 -13.25 51.60
CA VAL A 755 -14.26 -11.99 52.20
C VAL A 755 -13.09 -12.23 53.12
N ALA A 756 -12.23 -11.22 53.29
CA ALA A 756 -11.17 -11.27 54.30
C ALA A 756 -11.37 -10.20 55.37
N LEU A 757 -11.09 -10.53 56.63
CA LEU A 757 -11.16 -9.59 57.75
C LEU A 757 -10.08 -9.89 58.80
N ASN A 758 -9.92 -8.99 59.75
CA ASN A 758 -9.06 -9.17 60.92
C ASN A 758 -9.82 -9.88 62.05
N ASP A 759 -9.41 -11.09 62.42
CA ASP A 759 -10.13 -11.96 63.35
C ASP A 759 -9.63 -11.92 64.81
N ASN A 760 -8.61 -11.12 65.12
CA ASN A 760 -7.93 -11.11 66.44
C ASN A 760 -8.87 -10.84 67.64
N GLN A 761 -10.08 -10.33 67.38
CA GLN A 761 -11.06 -9.98 68.41
C GLN A 761 -12.24 -10.97 68.50
N PHE A 762 -12.21 -12.03 67.69
CA PHE A 762 -13.36 -12.91 67.47
C PHE A 762 -13.27 -14.25 68.21
N HIS A 763 -12.12 -14.58 68.80
CA HIS A 763 -11.88 -15.87 69.47
C HIS A 763 -12.96 -16.29 70.49
N TYR A 764 -13.53 -15.34 71.24
CA TYR A 764 -14.52 -15.60 72.30
C TYR A 764 -15.95 -15.11 71.96
N LEU A 765 -16.22 -14.78 70.69
CA LEU A 765 -17.51 -14.24 70.27
C LEU A 765 -18.61 -15.33 70.28
N LYS A 766 -19.72 -15.05 70.96
CA LYS A 766 -20.91 -15.93 71.09
C LYS A 766 -22.21 -15.29 70.58
N GLY A 767 -22.13 -14.11 69.99
CA GLY A 767 -23.27 -13.31 69.54
C GLY A 767 -22.86 -12.28 68.49
N PRO A 768 -23.74 -11.34 68.10
CA PRO A 768 -23.39 -10.27 67.18
C PRO A 768 -22.23 -9.42 67.69
N PHE A 769 -21.34 -9.01 66.79
CA PHE A 769 -20.23 -8.14 67.14
C PHE A 769 -20.72 -6.70 67.26
N ASN A 770 -20.44 -6.05 68.39
CA ASN A 770 -20.81 -4.66 68.65
C ASN A 770 -19.59 -3.76 68.98
N GLY A 771 -18.38 -4.27 68.79
CA GLY A 771 -17.13 -3.55 69.08
C GLY A 771 -16.62 -2.72 67.90
N LYS A 772 -15.51 -2.00 68.10
CA LYS A 772 -14.71 -1.42 67.02
C LYS A 772 -13.55 -2.36 66.68
N CYS A 773 -13.24 -2.49 65.40
CA CYS A 773 -12.11 -3.27 64.95
C CYS A 773 -10.82 -2.53 65.28
N LYS A 774 -9.88 -3.23 65.91
CA LYS A 774 -8.59 -2.68 66.36
C LYS A 774 -7.59 -2.57 65.20
N ASN A 775 -7.75 -3.40 64.17
CA ASN A 775 -6.92 -3.44 62.99
C ASN A 775 -7.81 -3.70 61.77
N SER A 776 -7.53 -3.00 60.68
CA SER A 776 -8.25 -3.09 59.41
C SER A 776 -7.55 -4.02 58.41
N TYR A 777 -6.32 -4.47 58.69
CA TYR A 777 -5.58 -5.38 57.82
C TYR A 777 -6.10 -6.82 57.97
N PRO A 778 -6.62 -7.45 56.91
CA PRO A 778 -7.22 -8.77 57.00
C PRO A 778 -6.18 -9.86 57.29
N ASN A 779 -6.54 -10.86 58.09
CA ASN A 779 -5.72 -12.04 58.41
C ASN A 779 -6.50 -13.37 58.32
N HIS A 780 -7.81 -13.32 58.10
CA HIS A 780 -8.70 -14.48 58.07
C HIS A 780 -9.70 -14.36 56.93
N THR A 781 -10.06 -15.48 56.31
CA THR A 781 -10.95 -15.54 55.14
C THR A 781 -12.24 -16.29 55.48
N LEU A 782 -13.37 -15.74 55.05
CA LEU A 782 -14.72 -16.17 55.41
C LEU A 782 -15.66 -16.08 54.20
N LEU A 783 -16.91 -16.54 54.35
CA LEU A 783 -17.93 -16.43 53.30
C LEU A 783 -19.05 -15.45 53.74
N LEU A 784 -19.13 -14.29 53.12
CA LEU A 784 -20.24 -13.36 53.26
C LEU A 784 -21.47 -13.91 52.51
N VAL A 785 -22.53 -14.21 53.26
CA VAL A 785 -23.72 -14.88 52.73
C VAL A 785 -24.93 -13.96 52.58
N GLY A 786 -24.91 -12.80 53.22
CA GLY A 786 -26.02 -11.85 53.17
C GLY A 786 -25.88 -10.72 54.18
N TRP A 787 -26.96 -10.00 54.42
CA TRP A 787 -27.05 -8.93 55.40
C TRP A 787 -28.48 -8.75 55.91
N ASN A 788 -28.63 -8.03 57.02
CA ASN A 788 -29.91 -7.46 57.46
C ASN A 788 -29.77 -5.95 57.65
N GLU A 789 -30.77 -5.27 58.23
CA GLU A 789 -30.73 -3.82 58.43
C GLU A 789 -29.52 -3.34 59.27
N LYS A 790 -28.93 -4.21 60.08
CA LYS A 790 -27.87 -3.86 61.04
C LYS A 790 -26.53 -4.55 60.81
N TYR A 791 -26.52 -5.75 60.22
CA TYR A 791 -25.34 -6.61 60.19
C TYR A 791 -25.12 -7.27 58.83
N TRP A 792 -23.87 -7.34 58.39
CA TRP A 792 -23.35 -8.35 57.47
C TRP A 792 -23.40 -9.72 58.14
N ILE A 793 -23.89 -10.73 57.42
CA ILE A 793 -24.01 -12.13 57.89
C ILE A 793 -22.92 -12.95 57.18
N ILE A 794 -21.94 -13.41 57.94
CA ILE A 794 -20.71 -14.02 57.41
C ILE A 794 -20.53 -15.41 58.01
N LYS A 795 -20.48 -16.44 57.18
CA LYS A 795 -20.26 -17.84 57.58
C LYS A 795 -18.78 -18.09 57.87
N ASN A 796 -18.49 -18.70 59.02
CA ASN A 796 -17.14 -19.09 59.43
C ASN A 796 -16.95 -20.62 59.37
N SER A 797 -15.70 -21.06 59.49
CA SER A 797 -15.27 -22.46 59.53
C SER A 797 -14.90 -22.96 60.93
N TRP A 798 -15.28 -22.24 61.99
CA TRP A 798 -14.92 -22.53 63.40
C TRP A 798 -15.97 -23.30 64.21
N SER A 799 -16.79 -24.15 63.57
CA SER A 799 -17.93 -24.86 64.17
C SER A 799 -19.16 -23.99 64.46
N THR A 800 -20.32 -24.64 64.56
CA THR A 800 -21.62 -24.03 64.91
C THR A 800 -21.68 -23.53 66.35
N ASN A 801 -20.75 -23.98 67.21
CA ASN A 801 -20.66 -23.52 68.60
C ASN A 801 -20.03 -22.14 68.77
N TRP A 802 -19.54 -21.52 67.70
CA TRP A 802 -18.89 -20.21 67.71
C TRP A 802 -19.78 -19.16 67.03
N GLY A 803 -19.76 -17.90 67.50
CA GLY A 803 -20.61 -16.84 66.95
C GLY A 803 -22.11 -17.14 67.17
N VAL A 804 -22.94 -16.72 66.22
CA VAL A 804 -24.37 -17.08 66.15
C VAL A 804 -24.49 -18.28 65.21
N ASP A 805 -24.56 -19.49 65.76
CA ASP A 805 -24.67 -20.75 65.00
C ASP A 805 -23.57 -20.95 63.93
N GLY A 806 -22.36 -20.47 64.18
CA GLY A 806 -21.22 -20.51 63.24
C GLY A 806 -21.08 -19.28 62.35
N TYR A 807 -21.95 -18.28 62.52
CA TYR A 807 -21.94 -17.04 61.74
C TYR A 807 -21.48 -15.84 62.57
N LEU A 808 -20.72 -14.97 61.93
CA LEU A 808 -20.40 -13.62 62.39
C LEU A 808 -21.47 -12.65 61.89
N TYR A 809 -22.05 -11.88 62.81
CA TYR A 809 -22.91 -10.75 62.52
C TYR A 809 -22.09 -9.47 62.76
N LEU A 810 -21.65 -8.81 61.69
CA LEU A 810 -20.74 -7.66 61.71
C LEU A 810 -21.49 -6.36 61.34
N PRO A 811 -21.41 -5.26 62.12
CA PRO A 811 -22.21 -4.06 61.87
C PRO A 811 -21.99 -3.41 60.50
N ILE A 812 -23.09 -2.98 59.87
CA ILE A 812 -23.11 -2.16 58.64
C ILE A 812 -22.91 -0.69 59.02
N ASN A 813 -22.09 0.07 58.30
CA ASN A 813 -21.66 1.45 58.62
C ASN A 813 -20.71 1.63 59.85
N GLY A 814 -20.07 0.56 60.32
CA GLY A 814 -19.06 0.59 61.39
C GLY A 814 -17.63 0.44 60.87
N SER A 815 -16.68 0.24 61.79
CA SER A 815 -15.38 -0.31 61.42
C SER A 815 -15.59 -1.72 60.86
N ASN A 816 -15.21 -1.91 59.61
CA ASN A 816 -15.58 -3.03 58.74
C ASN A 816 -14.68 -4.26 58.97
N CYS A 817 -13.79 -4.20 59.96
CA CYS A 817 -12.76 -5.20 60.28
C CYS A 817 -11.91 -5.61 59.06
N GLY A 818 -11.85 -4.75 58.05
CA GLY A 818 -11.13 -4.99 56.81
C GLY A 818 -11.90 -5.72 55.71
N ILE A 819 -13.20 -6.00 55.90
CA ILE A 819 -14.05 -6.63 54.87
C ILE A 819 -13.97 -5.85 53.56
N ASN A 820 -13.90 -4.51 53.63
CA ASN A 820 -13.83 -3.64 52.46
C ASN A 820 -12.56 -3.81 51.61
N PHE A 821 -11.51 -4.44 52.13
CA PHE A 821 -10.23 -4.53 51.41
C PHE A 821 -10.15 -5.71 50.45
N VAL A 822 -10.92 -6.77 50.65
CA VAL A 822 -10.78 -8.01 49.86
C VAL A 822 -12.12 -8.74 49.77
N PHE A 823 -12.72 -8.73 48.58
CA PHE A 823 -13.86 -9.58 48.21
C PHE A 823 -13.53 -10.42 46.98
N GLY A 824 -13.98 -11.67 46.99
CA GLY A 824 -13.87 -12.57 45.85
C GLY A 824 -15.17 -13.31 45.59
N GLN A 825 -15.59 -13.45 44.35
CA GLN A 825 -16.75 -14.27 44.02
C GLN A 825 -16.44 -15.24 42.89
N ILE A 826 -16.89 -16.49 43.05
CA ILE A 826 -16.65 -17.56 42.09
C ILE A 826 -17.92 -17.75 41.27
N ILE A 827 -17.78 -17.67 39.95
CA ILE A 827 -18.87 -17.82 39.00
C ILE A 827 -18.86 -19.26 38.49
N VAL A 828 -20.02 -19.92 38.58
CA VAL A 828 -20.24 -21.29 38.10
C VAL A 828 -21.45 -21.26 37.18
N ASP A 829 -21.32 -21.76 35.95
CA ASP A 829 -22.46 -21.86 35.03
C ASP A 829 -23.31 -23.11 35.34
N SER A 830 -24.62 -22.92 35.24
CA SER A 830 -25.65 -23.94 35.43
C SER A 830 -25.85 -24.88 34.23
N HIS A 831 -25.22 -24.61 33.08
CA HIS A 831 -25.40 -25.38 31.84
C HIS A 831 -24.59 -26.69 31.76
N HIS A 832 -23.78 -26.99 32.76
CA HIS A 832 -23.09 -28.28 32.88
C HIS A 832 -23.54 -29.01 34.14
N LYS A 833 -24.71 -29.66 34.04
CA LYS A 833 -25.10 -30.79 34.88
C LYS A 833 -25.02 -32.08 34.08
#